data_AF-A0A919JNI2-F1
#
_entry.id   AF-A0A919JNI2-F1
#
_cell.length_a   1.000
_cell.length_b   1.000
_cell.length_c   1.000
_cell.angle_alpha   90.00
_cell.angle_beta   90.00
_cell.angle_gamma   90.00
#
_symmetry.space_group_name_H-M   'P 1'
#
loop_
_entity.id
_entity.type
_entity.pdbx_description
1 polymer ?
#
loop_
_entity_poly.entity_id
_entity_poly.type
_entity_poly.pdbx_seq_one_letter_code
_entity_poly.pdbx_strand_id
1 'polypeptide(L)'
;MVGLVVVSHSRVLAGAAAALAAEMIQGVPVPVEIAAGLDDETFGTDAVAIAEAVAAADRGDGVVVLMDLGSAVLSAELALDLMPDDRRDRVVLCPGPLVEGLVAAAVAAAGGAGRDEVAAEATAGLAGKQSQLGAPAATSADTGDGAGDGPSATVVVRNRHGLHARPAARLVALARSLDAQVRIRNADTGSPWAPATSLSRVATLGVRHGQRIEVRASGPRARAAVDRVVALAGRAFDETEETAGAGPQPWAADQPRGGPADQAEDRGRAALSGRAEGGPAAQASGGTGAGQPAAGWPASPGIAIGPARRLSAAPLAVPDVPAREPAREWQRIGDALTAVRHDLARLRAATGGEGSIFDAHLLLLDDDDLLAEVRSRTDAGESAPRAWAAATDRIAGEFEALADPYLKARAADVRAVADQTLRALLGVPGEVVAGSGVLIAADLTPAGAAGLDPGRIAGVLLASGSPAAHSAILLRTRGIPAVVGAGPAVLEIADGTPVALDGRTGEVLVAPAEPVLAELRARARDQESRRRHAAGRAAAPAVTRDGVTVEVGANVGSPADARAAAEHGADLVGLIRTEFLFLDRDAAPDVAEQEAAWREIAGALGGRRITVRTLDVGGDKPLRYLPAPVEANPFLGVRGLRYTLRHPALLTDQLLAVVRVARDVPVSVMFPMVSTVGELLRARRMLDDVIAREGGGPPAGLRVGIMVEVPSAALKAATFAPYVDFLSIGTNDLTQYALAAERGNPALAELADGLDPGVLRLIDAACRGAGERVTVAVCGELAGDEAAAPLLTGLGVRELSVTPPAVPAIKEAVRATDRAAAADLARAALGRPDAAAVRALLGAGR
;
A
#
# COMPACT_ATOMS: atom_id res chain seq x y z
N MET A 1 -11.76 29.33 53.25
CA MET A 1 -11.75 29.23 51.78
C MET A 1 -10.33 29.42 51.31
N VAL A 2 -9.91 28.70 50.25
CA VAL A 2 -8.57 28.80 49.67
C VAL A 2 -8.32 30.22 49.18
N GLY A 3 -7.20 30.83 49.59
CA GLY A 3 -6.77 32.14 49.11
C GLY A 3 -5.94 32.03 47.83
N LEU A 4 -5.99 33.05 46.97
CA LEU A 4 -5.20 33.10 45.74
C LEU A 4 -4.21 34.26 45.80
N VAL A 5 -2.99 34.03 45.32
CA VAL A 5 -1.96 35.08 45.17
C VAL A 5 -1.45 35.07 43.73
N VAL A 6 -1.39 36.25 43.13
CA VAL A 6 -0.81 36.45 41.79
C VAL A 6 0.53 37.13 41.93
N VAL A 7 1.59 36.43 41.50
CA VAL A 7 2.95 36.96 41.45
C VAL A 7 3.31 37.27 40.01
N SER A 8 3.58 38.53 39.71
CA SER A 8 3.98 38.93 38.35
C SER A 8 5.06 39.99 38.40
N HIS A 9 5.91 40.02 37.38
CA HIS A 9 6.81 41.13 37.17
C HIS A 9 6.04 42.43 36.91
N SER A 10 4.81 42.36 36.38
CA SER A 10 3.99 43.52 36.00
C SER A 10 2.76 43.67 36.88
N ARG A 11 2.70 44.77 37.66
CA ARG A 11 1.53 45.10 38.47
C ARG A 11 0.26 45.31 37.64
N VAL A 12 0.39 45.92 36.46
CA VAL A 12 -0.72 46.12 35.52
C VAL A 12 -1.25 44.78 35.00
N LEU A 13 -0.37 43.82 34.69
CA LEU A 13 -0.77 42.50 34.21
C LEU A 13 -1.47 41.70 35.31
N ALA A 14 -0.90 41.67 36.52
CA ALA A 14 -1.51 40.99 37.66
C ALA A 14 -2.88 41.59 38.01
N GLY A 15 -3.01 42.92 37.99
CA GLY A 15 -4.27 43.62 38.20
C GLY A 15 -5.34 43.25 37.17
N ALA A 16 -4.97 43.22 35.88
CA ALA A 16 -5.89 42.83 34.81
C ALA A 16 -6.32 41.35 34.91
N ALA A 17 -5.39 40.45 35.23
CA ALA A 17 -5.69 39.03 35.41
C ALA A 17 -6.62 38.79 36.62
N ALA A 18 -6.36 39.45 37.75
CA ALA A 18 -7.19 39.36 38.95
C ALA A 18 -8.60 39.94 38.72
N ALA A 19 -8.71 41.08 38.02
CA ALA A 19 -10.01 41.65 37.66
C ALA A 19 -10.82 40.71 36.75
N LEU A 20 -10.16 40.08 35.77
CA LEU A 20 -10.81 39.09 34.90
C LEU A 20 -11.30 37.88 35.69
N ALA A 21 -10.51 37.37 36.63
CA ALA A 21 -10.91 36.26 37.49
C ALA A 21 -12.09 36.61 38.39
N ALA A 22 -12.14 37.83 38.92
CA ALA A 22 -13.25 38.31 39.75
C ALA A 22 -14.58 38.38 38.98
N GLU A 23 -14.57 38.80 37.71
CA GLU A 23 -15.77 38.85 36.86
C GLU A 23 -16.34 37.45 36.54
N MET A 24 -15.51 36.42 36.57
CA MET A 24 -15.92 35.04 36.25
C MET A 24 -16.55 34.30 37.45
N ILE A 25 -16.55 34.90 38.64
CA ILE A 25 -17.14 34.32 39.85
C ILE A 25 -18.51 34.96 40.12
N GLN A 26 -19.55 34.13 40.18
CA GLN A 26 -20.88 34.55 40.67
C GLN A 26 -21.15 33.98 42.05
N GLY A 27 -21.18 34.81 43.08
CA GLY A 27 -21.45 34.38 44.46
C GLY A 27 -20.37 34.82 45.45
N VAL A 28 -19.78 33.87 46.18
CA VAL A 28 -18.88 34.17 47.30
C VAL A 28 -17.56 34.75 46.76
N PRO A 29 -17.14 35.95 47.18
CA PRO A 29 -15.92 36.56 46.68
C PRO A 29 -14.69 35.77 47.15
N VAL A 30 -13.85 35.37 46.21
CA VAL A 30 -12.55 34.72 46.48
C VAL A 30 -11.49 35.81 46.61
N PRO A 31 -10.73 35.87 47.72
CA PRO A 31 -9.65 36.85 47.86
C PRO A 31 -8.49 36.50 46.91
N VAL A 32 -8.16 37.44 46.03
CA VAL A 32 -7.01 37.38 45.12
C VAL A 32 -6.06 38.53 45.47
N GLU A 33 -4.96 38.21 46.15
CA GLU A 33 -3.92 39.18 46.51
C GLU A 33 -2.86 39.29 45.41
N ILE A 34 -2.29 40.48 45.24
CA ILE A 34 -1.32 40.76 44.17
C ILE A 34 0.03 41.14 44.77
N ALA A 35 1.07 40.39 44.42
CA ALA A 35 2.46 40.72 44.68
C ALA A 35 3.20 40.89 43.34
N ALA A 36 3.21 42.11 42.82
CA ALA A 36 3.75 42.36 41.48
C ALA A 36 4.44 43.72 41.33
N GLY A 37 5.50 43.75 40.53
CA GLY A 37 6.36 44.93 40.40
C GLY A 37 7.20 45.18 41.66
N LEU A 38 8.33 45.89 41.50
CA LEU A 38 9.07 46.42 42.66
C LEU A 38 8.38 47.67 43.23
N ASP A 39 7.65 48.38 42.38
CA ASP A 39 6.78 49.51 42.69
C ASP A 39 5.63 49.57 41.66
N ASP A 40 4.89 50.67 41.58
CA ASP A 40 3.74 50.80 40.68
C ASP A 40 4.11 50.90 39.20
N GLU A 41 5.35 51.28 38.87
CA GLU A 41 5.81 51.53 37.49
C GLU A 41 6.93 50.59 37.03
N THR A 42 7.62 49.93 37.97
CA THR A 42 8.83 49.15 37.70
C THR A 42 8.57 47.64 37.73
N PHE A 43 9.00 46.96 36.66
CA PHE A 43 8.87 45.50 36.56
C PHE A 43 9.81 44.77 37.53
N GLY A 44 9.29 43.76 38.23
CA GLY A 44 10.08 42.87 39.09
C GLY A 44 9.23 42.12 40.11
N THR A 45 9.87 41.29 40.93
CA THR A 45 9.22 40.54 42.00
C THR A 45 10.01 40.69 43.30
N ASP A 46 9.32 40.83 44.42
CA ASP A 46 9.90 41.03 45.75
C ASP A 46 9.40 39.93 46.70
N ALA A 47 10.33 39.17 47.29
CA ALA A 47 10.01 38.05 48.17
C ALA A 47 9.27 38.45 49.45
N VAL A 48 9.54 39.64 49.99
CA VAL A 48 8.85 40.17 51.19
C VAL A 48 7.41 40.53 50.82
N ALA A 49 7.20 41.21 49.69
CA ALA A 49 5.86 41.53 49.21
C ALA A 49 5.03 40.27 48.89
N ILE A 50 5.66 39.22 48.35
CA ILE A 50 5.01 37.91 48.13
C ILE A 50 4.62 37.27 49.47
N ALA A 51 5.51 37.26 50.47
CA ALA A 51 5.21 36.70 51.79
C ALA A 51 4.05 37.44 52.50
N GLU A 52 4.00 38.78 52.36
CA GLU A 52 2.90 39.60 52.88
C GLU A 52 1.58 39.31 52.16
N ALA A 53 1.58 39.20 50.83
CA ALA A 53 0.39 38.86 50.05
C ALA A 53 -0.14 37.46 50.40
N VAL A 54 0.74 36.48 50.58
CA VAL A 54 0.36 35.13 51.05
C VAL A 54 -0.23 35.19 52.46
N ALA A 55 0.35 35.97 53.37
CA ALA A 55 -0.19 36.13 54.72
C ALA A 55 -1.57 36.82 54.72
N ALA A 56 -1.83 37.74 53.79
CA ALA A 56 -3.14 38.37 53.62
C ALA A 56 -4.18 37.42 53.00
N ALA A 57 -3.76 36.54 52.09
CA ALA A 57 -4.61 35.56 51.44
C ALA A 57 -4.95 34.34 52.32
N ASP A 58 -4.07 33.96 53.26
CA ASP A 58 -4.27 32.78 54.13
C ASP A 58 -5.39 32.99 55.15
N ARG A 59 -6.52 32.30 54.96
CA ARG A 59 -7.66 32.25 55.88
C ARG A 59 -7.86 30.89 56.55
N GLY A 60 -6.83 30.03 56.54
CA GLY A 60 -6.81 28.73 57.21
C GLY A 60 -6.95 27.52 56.29
N ASP A 61 -7.52 27.66 55.09
CA ASP A 61 -7.71 26.56 54.13
C ASP A 61 -6.59 26.49 53.06
N GLY A 62 -5.52 27.26 53.25
CA GLY A 62 -4.35 27.29 52.38
C GLY A 62 -4.42 28.30 51.24
N VAL A 63 -3.28 28.47 50.57
CA VAL A 63 -3.07 29.50 49.54
C VAL A 63 -2.48 28.88 48.28
N VAL A 64 -3.01 29.25 47.11
CA VAL A 64 -2.44 28.88 45.81
C VAL A 64 -1.82 30.12 45.16
N VAL A 65 -0.54 30.03 44.82
CA VAL A 65 0.25 31.12 44.25
C VAL A 65 0.46 30.84 42.76
N LEU A 66 -0.04 31.70 41.89
CA LEU A 66 0.22 31.65 40.44
C LEU A 66 1.27 32.68 40.05
N MET A 67 2.21 32.27 39.19
CA MET A 67 3.39 33.07 38.83
C MET A 67 3.57 33.18 37.32
N ASP A 68 4.18 34.28 36.85
CA ASP A 68 4.27 34.59 35.42
C ASP A 68 5.51 33.99 34.71
N LEU A 69 6.69 34.52 35.00
CA LEU A 69 7.97 34.17 34.39
C LEU A 69 8.82 33.37 35.38
N GLY A 70 9.75 32.58 34.86
CA GLY A 70 10.57 31.67 35.67
C GLY A 70 11.34 32.33 36.83
N SER A 71 11.72 33.61 36.73
CA SER A 71 12.38 34.35 37.82
C SER A 71 11.46 34.62 39.02
N ALA A 72 10.13 34.67 38.82
CA ALA A 72 9.16 34.81 39.91
C ALA A 72 9.10 33.55 40.79
N VAL A 73 9.51 32.39 40.25
CA VAL A 73 9.63 31.13 40.99
C VAL A 73 10.63 31.24 42.12
N LEU A 74 11.82 31.73 41.82
CA LEU A 74 12.87 31.92 42.81
C LEU A 74 12.46 32.93 43.89
N SER A 75 11.79 34.03 43.50
CA SER A 75 11.28 35.02 44.46
C SER A 75 10.19 34.46 45.37
N ALA A 76 9.32 33.58 44.85
CA ALA A 76 8.28 32.91 45.64
C ALA A 76 8.86 31.82 46.56
N GLU A 77 9.86 31.07 46.11
CA GLU A 77 10.59 30.12 46.95
C GLU A 77 11.31 30.84 48.11
N LEU A 78 11.98 31.97 47.82
CA LEU A 78 12.57 32.81 48.87
C LEU A 78 11.51 33.36 49.84
N ALA A 79 10.33 33.72 49.34
CA ALA A 79 9.23 34.18 50.19
C ALA A 79 8.78 33.08 51.16
N LEU A 80 8.65 31.85 50.69
CA LEU A 80 8.35 30.69 51.54
C LEU A 80 9.43 30.46 52.61
N ASP A 81 10.70 30.69 52.27
CA ASP A 81 11.81 30.58 53.21
C ASP A 81 11.78 31.61 54.34
N LEU A 82 11.17 32.77 54.11
CA LEU A 82 10.97 33.83 55.11
C LEU A 82 9.75 33.59 56.01
N MET A 83 8.94 32.56 55.72
CA MET A 83 7.71 32.27 56.47
C MET A 83 7.92 31.17 57.53
N PRO A 84 7.17 31.22 58.65
CA PRO A 84 7.08 30.12 59.61
C PRO A 84 6.56 28.82 58.96
N ASP A 85 7.10 27.67 59.40
CA ASP A 85 6.82 26.34 58.82
C ASP A 85 5.32 26.01 58.77
N ASP A 86 4.55 26.40 59.79
CA ASP A 86 3.11 26.13 59.87
C ASP A 86 2.30 26.83 58.77
N ARG A 87 2.80 27.95 58.25
CA ARG A 87 2.20 28.65 57.10
C ARG A 87 2.76 28.16 55.78
N ARG A 88 4.06 27.86 55.72
CA ARG A 88 4.71 27.34 54.51
C ARG A 88 4.00 26.10 53.98
N ASP A 89 3.68 25.17 54.87
CA ASP A 89 2.99 23.91 54.51
C ASP A 89 1.57 24.10 53.97
N ARG A 90 1.00 25.30 54.15
CA ARG A 90 -0.33 25.67 53.65
C ARG A 90 -0.30 26.32 52.26
N VAL A 91 0.87 26.60 51.70
CA VAL A 91 1.03 27.29 50.40
C VAL A 91 1.40 26.30 49.29
N VAL A 92 0.79 26.45 48.12
CA VAL A 92 1.15 25.71 46.89
C VAL A 92 1.57 26.70 45.81
N LEU A 93 2.81 26.57 45.33
CA LEU A 93 3.28 27.27 44.14
C LEU A 93 2.78 26.52 42.89
N CYS A 94 1.95 27.17 42.09
CA CYS A 94 1.25 26.56 40.97
C CYS A 94 1.96 26.89 39.64
N PRO A 95 2.32 25.89 38.82
CA PRO A 95 2.95 26.10 37.51
C PRO A 95 1.95 26.45 36.40
N GLY A 96 0.68 26.68 36.73
CA GLY A 96 -0.38 26.98 35.76
C GLY A 96 -0.18 28.33 35.04
N PRO A 97 -0.73 28.50 33.82
CA PRO A 97 -0.63 29.76 33.09
C PRO A 97 -1.31 30.89 33.88
N LEU A 98 -0.66 32.06 33.97
CA LEU A 98 -1.07 33.14 34.87
C LEU A 98 -2.54 33.59 34.71
N VAL A 99 -3.04 33.67 33.47
CA VAL A 99 -4.40 34.20 33.21
C VAL A 99 -5.44 33.06 33.25
N GLU A 100 -5.32 32.07 32.38
CA GLU A 100 -6.28 30.96 32.30
C GLU A 100 -6.30 30.13 33.58
N GLY A 101 -5.13 29.92 34.20
CA GLY A 101 -5.00 29.19 35.45
C GLY A 101 -5.60 29.96 36.63
N LEU A 102 -5.45 31.29 36.68
CA LEU A 102 -6.03 32.10 37.75
C LEU A 102 -7.56 32.11 37.68
N VAL A 103 -8.13 32.19 36.47
CA VAL A 103 -9.59 32.10 36.28
C VAL A 103 -10.10 30.73 36.73
N ALA A 104 -9.46 29.63 36.32
CA ALA A 104 -9.83 28.29 36.74
C ALA A 104 -9.72 28.11 38.28
N ALA A 105 -8.62 28.60 38.87
CA ALA A 105 -8.41 28.57 40.32
C ALA A 105 -9.52 29.33 41.07
N ALA A 106 -9.88 30.53 40.59
CA ALA A 106 -10.86 31.39 41.22
C ALA A 106 -12.27 30.76 41.18
N VAL A 107 -12.65 30.15 40.06
CA VAL A 107 -13.91 29.41 39.93
C VAL A 107 -13.94 28.18 40.83
N ALA A 108 -12.86 27.39 40.87
CA ALA A 108 -12.76 26.20 41.72
C ALA A 108 -12.82 26.57 43.22
N ALA A 109 -12.08 27.60 43.64
CA ALA A 109 -12.09 28.08 45.02
C ALA A 109 -13.45 28.65 45.44
N ALA A 110 -14.14 29.37 44.55
CA ALA A 110 -15.50 29.85 44.78
C ALA A 110 -16.52 28.69 44.91
N GLY A 111 -16.28 27.60 44.18
CA GLY A 111 -17.01 26.34 44.28
C GLY A 111 -16.74 25.52 45.55
N GLY A 112 -15.80 25.96 46.40
CA GLY A 112 -15.45 25.29 47.65
C GLY A 112 -14.42 24.16 47.51
N ALA A 113 -13.73 24.07 46.37
CA ALA A 113 -12.67 23.08 46.16
C ALA A 113 -11.50 23.27 47.14
N GLY A 114 -10.86 22.15 47.50
CA GLY A 114 -9.69 22.16 48.38
C GLY A 114 -8.44 22.73 47.69
N ARG A 115 -7.44 23.17 48.45
CA ARG A 115 -6.23 23.82 47.92
C ARG A 115 -5.55 23.06 46.77
N ASP A 116 -5.37 21.75 46.92
CA ASP A 116 -4.66 20.93 45.94
C ASP A 116 -5.48 20.73 44.66
N GLU A 117 -6.81 20.67 44.78
CA GLU A 117 -7.75 20.63 43.65
C GLU A 117 -7.80 21.97 42.91
N VAL A 118 -7.82 23.09 43.64
CA VAL A 118 -7.70 24.44 43.07
C VAL A 118 -6.39 24.58 42.28
N ALA A 119 -5.27 24.07 42.80
CA ALA A 119 -3.99 24.10 42.09
C ALA A 119 -3.95 23.19 40.85
N ALA A 120 -4.62 22.03 40.90
CA ALA A 120 -4.74 21.13 39.76
C ALA A 120 -5.56 21.75 38.62
N GLU A 121 -6.70 22.37 38.93
CA GLU A 121 -7.52 23.09 37.95
C GLU A 121 -6.79 24.29 37.34
N ALA A 122 -6.07 25.04 38.16
CA ALA A 122 -5.21 26.13 37.70
C ALA A 122 -4.14 25.66 36.70
N THR A 123 -3.53 24.50 36.96
CA THR A 123 -2.53 23.89 36.07
C THR A 123 -3.15 23.43 34.75
N ALA A 124 -4.38 22.90 34.80
CA ALA A 124 -5.12 22.44 33.64
C ALA A 124 -5.77 23.56 32.81
N GLY A 125 -5.71 24.82 33.24
CA GLY A 125 -6.41 25.96 32.63
C GLY A 125 -6.14 26.17 31.13
N LEU A 126 -5.01 25.66 30.59
CA LEU A 126 -4.69 25.74 29.15
C LEU A 126 -5.29 24.60 28.30
N ALA A 127 -5.76 23.52 28.93
CA ALA A 127 -6.14 22.28 28.26
C ALA A 127 -7.27 22.48 27.24
N GLY A 128 -8.27 23.31 27.56
CA GLY A 128 -9.36 23.63 26.64
C GLY A 128 -8.88 24.34 25.38
N LYS A 129 -7.99 25.33 25.52
CA LYS A 129 -7.39 26.06 24.40
C LYS A 129 -6.45 25.16 23.58
N GLN A 130 -5.71 24.27 24.23
CA GLN A 130 -4.86 23.27 23.56
C GLN A 130 -5.68 22.27 22.75
N SER A 131 -6.78 21.76 23.31
CA SER A 131 -7.70 20.86 22.63
C SER A 131 -8.33 21.51 21.40
N GLN A 132 -8.68 22.79 21.46
CA GLN A 132 -9.24 23.52 20.31
C GLN A 132 -8.21 23.81 19.21
N LEU A 133 -6.98 24.08 19.60
CA LEU A 133 -5.88 24.36 18.65
C LEU A 133 -5.17 23.09 18.16
N GLY A 134 -5.57 21.91 18.64
CA GLY A 134 -4.88 20.65 18.35
C GLY A 134 -3.44 20.62 18.85
N ALA A 135 -3.08 21.47 19.83
CA ALA A 135 -1.81 21.42 20.53
C ALA A 135 -1.85 20.26 21.53
N PRO A 136 -0.77 19.47 21.70
CA PRO A 136 -0.79 18.35 22.63
C PRO A 136 -1.08 18.88 24.05
N ALA A 137 -2.11 18.33 24.70
CA ALA A 137 -2.42 18.67 26.08
C ALA A 137 -1.21 18.32 26.97
N ALA A 138 -0.80 19.27 27.82
CA ALA A 138 0.15 18.94 28.88
C ALA A 138 -0.52 17.94 29.82
N THR A 139 -0.03 16.71 29.82
CA THR A 139 -0.59 15.58 30.59
C THR A 139 -0.60 15.90 32.08
N SER A 140 -1.78 15.94 32.71
CA SER A 140 -1.90 15.71 34.14
C SER A 140 -1.42 14.28 34.44
N ALA A 141 -0.60 14.18 35.49
CA ALA A 141 0.03 12.94 35.91
C ALA A 141 -1.04 11.95 36.37
N ASP A 142 -1.26 10.90 35.59
CA ASP A 142 -1.95 9.71 36.08
C ASP A 142 -0.95 8.85 36.87
N THR A 143 -1.35 8.57 38.09
CA THR A 143 -0.62 7.88 39.13
C THR A 143 -0.67 6.37 38.94
N GLY A 144 0.51 5.78 38.70
CA GLY A 144 0.88 4.42 39.15
C GLY A 144 0.37 3.23 38.31
N ASP A 145 1.29 2.56 37.59
CA ASP A 145 1.95 1.37 38.17
C ASP A 145 3.23 0.98 37.39
N GLY A 146 4.17 0.34 38.09
CA GLY A 146 5.61 0.33 37.82
C GLY A 146 6.12 -0.13 36.44
N ALA A 147 6.96 0.71 35.80
CA ALA A 147 7.91 0.31 34.74
C ALA A 147 9.09 1.30 34.63
N GLY A 148 9.57 1.80 35.77
CA GLY A 148 10.66 2.77 35.84
C GLY A 148 12.01 2.11 36.14
N ASP A 149 12.52 1.24 35.27
CA ASP A 149 13.99 1.05 35.05
C ASP A 149 14.33 0.06 33.91
N GLY A 150 13.46 -0.02 32.89
CA GLY A 150 13.71 -0.90 31.74
C GLY A 150 14.68 -0.27 30.75
N PRO A 151 15.57 -1.04 30.08
CA PRO A 151 16.38 -0.51 28.99
C PRO A 151 15.49 0.17 27.95
N SER A 152 15.96 1.30 27.43
CA SER A 152 15.29 2.07 26.39
C SER A 152 16.25 2.41 25.25
N ALA A 153 15.69 2.64 24.07
CA ALA A 153 16.40 3.14 22.91
C ALA A 153 15.49 4.01 22.05
N THR A 154 16.07 4.99 21.38
CA THR A 154 15.36 5.85 20.42
C THR A 154 15.84 5.50 19.02
N VAL A 155 14.92 5.28 18.08
CA VAL A 155 15.23 4.93 16.69
C VAL A 155 14.39 5.77 15.73
N VAL A 156 14.99 6.18 14.61
CA VAL A 156 14.30 6.91 13.54
C VAL A 156 13.54 5.93 12.66
N VAL A 157 12.25 6.16 12.45
CA VAL A 157 11.42 5.40 11.52
C VAL A 157 11.70 5.87 10.11
N ARG A 158 12.19 4.96 9.27
CA ARG A 158 12.61 5.22 7.88
C ARG A 158 11.57 4.80 6.84
N ASN A 159 10.44 4.28 7.29
CA ASN A 159 9.34 3.83 6.44
C ASN A 159 8.65 5.01 5.76
N ARG A 160 8.38 4.92 4.45
CA ARG A 160 7.81 6.01 3.62
C ARG A 160 6.51 6.58 4.18
N HIS A 161 5.62 5.71 4.66
CA HIS A 161 4.36 6.10 5.31
C HIS A 161 4.44 6.03 6.85
N GLY A 162 5.65 5.88 7.42
CA GLY A 162 5.86 5.81 8.85
C GLY A 162 5.50 4.45 9.48
N LEU A 163 5.18 4.41 10.78
CA LEU A 163 4.90 3.16 11.50
C LEU A 163 3.44 2.72 11.31
N HIS A 164 3.05 2.43 10.08
CA HIS A 164 1.67 2.04 9.76
C HIS A 164 1.41 0.54 9.92
N ALA A 165 0.23 0.07 9.52
CA ALA A 165 -0.26 -1.30 9.76
C ALA A 165 0.74 -2.43 9.47
N ARG A 166 1.61 -2.32 8.45
CA ARG A 166 2.57 -3.38 8.11
C ARG A 166 3.89 -3.31 8.91
N PRO A 167 4.58 -2.16 9.02
CA PRO A 167 5.66 -1.96 9.97
C PRO A 167 5.25 -2.24 11.43
N ALA A 168 4.03 -1.81 11.80
CA ALA A 168 3.40 -2.08 13.07
C ALA A 168 3.14 -3.58 13.28
N ALA A 169 2.60 -4.28 12.27
CA ALA A 169 2.40 -5.74 12.30
C ALA A 169 3.71 -6.50 12.55
N ARG A 170 4.80 -6.08 11.91
CA ARG A 170 6.13 -6.68 12.09
C ARG A 170 6.67 -6.43 13.50
N LEU A 171 6.48 -5.21 14.00
CA LEU A 171 6.83 -4.87 15.38
C LEU A 171 6.03 -5.70 16.39
N VAL A 172 4.71 -5.85 16.17
CA VAL A 172 3.81 -6.64 17.02
C VAL A 172 4.19 -8.12 17.02
N ALA A 173 4.43 -8.71 15.84
CA ALA A 173 4.86 -10.10 15.71
C ALA A 173 6.19 -10.34 16.44
N LEU A 174 7.14 -9.40 16.32
CA LEU A 174 8.38 -9.45 17.08
C LEU A 174 8.12 -9.34 18.59
N ALA A 175 7.34 -8.34 19.03
CA ALA A 175 7.03 -8.09 20.44
C ALA A 175 6.39 -9.31 21.11
N ARG A 176 5.47 -10.00 20.45
CA ARG A 176 4.83 -11.22 20.96
C ARG A 176 5.75 -12.43 21.04
N SER A 177 6.79 -12.49 20.20
CA SER A 177 7.80 -13.56 20.24
C SER A 177 8.82 -13.37 21.38
N LEU A 178 8.78 -12.23 22.07
CA LEU A 178 9.75 -11.86 23.10
C LEU A 178 9.19 -12.15 24.49
N ASP A 179 10.04 -12.72 25.35
CA ASP A 179 9.78 -12.87 26.78
C ASP A 179 10.10 -11.57 27.53
N ALA A 180 9.43 -10.47 27.11
CA ALA A 180 9.55 -9.13 27.66
C ALA A 180 8.33 -8.27 27.29
N GLN A 181 7.92 -7.37 28.18
CA GLN A 181 6.91 -6.36 27.86
C GLN A 181 7.58 -5.20 27.14
N VAL A 182 7.16 -4.92 25.90
CA VAL A 182 7.72 -3.83 25.09
C VAL A 182 6.67 -2.75 24.91
N ARG A 183 7.06 -1.49 25.14
CA ARG A 183 6.24 -0.30 24.89
C ARG A 183 6.97 0.65 23.95
N ILE A 184 6.21 1.38 23.15
CA ILE A 184 6.74 2.37 22.22
C ILE A 184 5.97 3.68 22.30
N ARG A 185 6.61 4.79 21.94
CA ARG A 185 5.94 6.08 21.70
C ARG A 185 6.61 6.86 20.59
N ASN A 186 5.88 7.78 19.98
CA ASN A 186 6.44 8.80 19.10
C ASN A 186 7.20 9.83 19.95
N ALA A 187 8.52 9.83 19.85
CA ALA A 187 9.40 10.70 20.62
C ALA A 187 9.33 12.16 20.14
N ASP A 188 8.91 12.41 18.90
CA ASP A 188 8.83 13.77 18.36
C ASP A 188 7.50 14.45 18.65
N THR A 189 6.40 13.70 18.75
CA THR A 189 5.09 14.24 19.16
C THR A 189 4.80 14.06 20.65
N GLY A 190 5.66 13.33 21.38
CA GLY A 190 5.47 13.04 22.80
C GLY A 190 4.24 12.17 23.07
N SER A 191 3.88 11.28 22.14
CA SER A 191 2.68 10.45 22.27
C SER A 191 2.72 9.60 23.56
N PRO A 192 1.56 9.15 24.08
CA PRO A 192 1.51 8.17 25.14
C PRO A 192 2.26 6.88 24.78
N TRP A 193 2.71 6.15 25.80
CA TRP A 193 3.33 4.83 25.63
C TRP A 193 2.30 3.78 25.23
N ALA A 194 2.37 3.33 23.98
CA ALA A 194 1.58 2.23 23.45
C ALA A 194 2.29 0.88 23.70
N PRO A 195 1.57 -0.18 24.08
CA PRO A 195 2.12 -1.53 24.10
C PRO A 195 2.47 -1.96 22.67
N ALA A 196 3.68 -2.48 22.48
CA ALA A 196 4.16 -2.88 21.16
C ALA A 196 3.48 -4.16 20.63
N THR A 197 2.64 -4.81 21.42
CA THR A 197 1.83 -5.98 21.04
C THR A 197 0.44 -5.62 20.51
N SER A 198 0.05 -4.34 20.55
CA SER A 198 -1.20 -3.84 19.96
C SER A 198 -0.94 -3.19 18.61
N LEU A 199 -1.48 -3.78 17.55
CA LEU A 199 -1.32 -3.30 16.18
C LEU A 199 -1.97 -1.94 15.97
N SER A 200 -3.20 -1.79 16.45
CA SER A 200 -4.00 -0.56 16.38
C SER A 200 -3.27 0.58 17.07
N ARG A 201 -2.87 0.41 18.34
CA ARG A 201 -2.19 1.45 19.12
C ARG A 201 -0.85 1.84 18.52
N VAL A 202 -0.09 0.88 17.99
CA VAL A 202 1.19 1.12 17.31
C VAL A 202 0.98 1.88 15.99
N ALA A 203 -0.02 1.47 15.19
CA ALA A 203 -0.31 2.06 13.89
C ALA A 203 -0.92 3.47 13.99
N THR A 204 -1.64 3.76 15.08
CA THR A 204 -2.28 5.07 15.32
C THR A 204 -1.39 6.05 16.09
N LEU A 205 -0.13 5.68 16.43
CA LEU A 205 0.87 6.62 16.98
C LEU A 205 1.19 7.81 16.06
N GLY A 206 0.80 7.72 14.79
CA GLY A 206 1.01 8.79 13.81
C GLY A 206 2.49 9.07 13.52
N VAL A 207 3.37 8.10 13.79
CA VAL A 207 4.80 8.20 13.52
C VAL A 207 5.00 8.26 12.02
N ARG A 208 5.55 9.37 11.52
CA ARG A 208 5.81 9.59 10.09
C ARG A 208 7.24 9.22 9.71
N HIS A 209 7.50 9.15 8.40
CA HIS A 209 8.86 9.03 7.87
C HIS A 209 9.78 10.11 8.48
N GLY A 210 10.94 9.69 8.99
CA GLY A 210 11.94 10.56 9.59
C GLY A 210 11.67 10.92 11.06
N GLN A 211 10.53 10.53 11.63
CA GLN A 211 10.26 10.73 13.05
C GLN A 211 10.88 9.63 13.91
N ARG A 212 11.17 9.97 15.16
CA ARG A 212 11.79 9.11 16.16
C ARG A 212 10.72 8.40 16.99
N ILE A 213 10.93 7.12 17.23
CA ILE A 213 10.20 6.37 18.25
C ILE A 213 11.13 6.06 19.42
N GLU A 214 10.60 6.16 20.62
CA GLU A 214 11.24 5.65 21.82
C GLU A 214 10.66 4.27 22.13
N VAL A 215 11.55 3.30 22.39
CA VAL A 215 11.21 1.92 22.72
C VAL A 215 11.71 1.65 24.13
N ARG A 216 10.87 1.03 24.96
CA ARG A 216 11.22 0.60 26.32
C ARG A 216 10.77 -0.83 26.53
N ALA A 217 11.57 -1.63 27.21
CA ALA A 217 11.16 -2.98 27.59
C ALA A 217 11.40 -3.28 29.07
N SER A 218 10.56 -4.14 29.66
CA SER A 218 10.71 -4.70 31.00
C SER A 218 10.57 -6.24 30.98
N GLY A 219 11.17 -6.93 31.94
CA GLY A 219 11.14 -8.40 32.04
C GLY A 219 12.48 -9.10 31.79
N PRO A 220 12.50 -10.45 31.81
CA PRO A 220 13.73 -11.27 31.87
C PRO A 220 14.71 -11.05 30.72
N ARG A 221 14.21 -10.62 29.55
CA ARG A 221 15.01 -10.34 28.35
C ARG A 221 14.85 -8.91 27.82
N ALA A 222 14.57 -7.95 28.69
CA ALA A 222 14.29 -6.56 28.31
C ALA A 222 15.36 -5.92 27.40
N ARG A 223 16.66 -6.11 27.68
CA ARG A 223 17.73 -5.53 26.85
C ARG A 223 17.76 -6.12 25.44
N ALA A 224 17.69 -7.45 25.36
CA ALA A 224 17.64 -8.16 24.08
C ALA A 224 16.36 -7.82 23.28
N ALA A 225 15.25 -7.56 23.96
CA ALA A 225 14.00 -7.11 23.33
C ALA A 225 14.16 -5.73 22.67
N VAL A 226 14.75 -4.76 23.39
CA VAL A 226 15.05 -3.42 22.83
C VAL A 226 16.02 -3.54 21.64
N ASP A 227 17.10 -4.31 21.78
CA ASP A 227 18.09 -4.48 20.71
C ASP A 227 17.46 -5.10 19.45
N ARG A 228 16.55 -6.08 19.60
CA ARG A 228 15.82 -6.67 18.47
C ARG A 228 14.84 -5.71 17.82
N VAL A 229 14.15 -4.85 18.60
CA VAL A 229 13.26 -3.82 18.05
C VAL A 229 14.05 -2.73 17.32
N VAL A 230 15.20 -2.32 17.86
CA VAL A 230 16.12 -1.37 17.20
C VAL A 230 16.67 -1.98 15.91
N ALA A 231 17.05 -3.25 15.92
CA ALA A 231 17.49 -3.95 14.71
C ALA A 231 16.38 -4.04 13.66
N LEU A 232 15.13 -4.29 14.06
CA LEU A 232 13.97 -4.31 13.17
C LEU A 232 13.69 -2.91 12.58
N ALA A 233 13.69 -1.87 13.40
CA ALA A 233 13.53 -0.48 12.96
C ALA A 233 14.67 -0.03 12.03
N GLY A 234 15.89 -0.50 12.27
CA GLY A 234 17.05 -0.29 11.39
C GLY A 234 16.89 -0.89 9.99
N ARG A 235 16.07 -1.93 9.84
CA ARG A 235 15.67 -2.53 8.56
C ARG A 235 14.33 -1.97 8.04
N ALA A 236 13.92 -0.79 8.51
CA ALA A 236 12.62 -0.19 8.20
C ALA A 236 11.46 -1.16 8.45
N PHE A 237 11.50 -1.89 9.57
CA PHE A 237 10.52 -2.92 9.94
C PHE A 237 10.26 -3.96 8.84
N ASP A 238 11.27 -4.24 8.01
CA ASP A 238 11.23 -5.20 6.91
C ASP A 238 10.15 -4.91 5.84
N GLU A 239 9.83 -3.63 5.65
CA GLU A 239 8.92 -3.13 4.63
C GLU A 239 9.59 -2.98 3.25
N THR A 240 8.94 -3.49 2.19
CA THR A 240 9.40 -3.41 0.80
C THR A 240 8.55 -2.40 0.01
N GLU A 241 9.17 -1.54 -0.81
CA GLU A 241 8.48 -0.40 -1.48
C GLU A 241 7.49 -0.79 -2.59
N GLU A 242 7.42 -2.06 -3.00
CA GLU A 242 6.60 -2.54 -4.13
C GLU A 242 5.07 -2.49 -3.93
N THR A 243 4.57 -1.95 -2.82
CA THR A 243 3.13 -1.92 -2.48
C THR A 243 2.62 -0.56 -1.98
N ALA A 244 3.44 0.50 -2.02
CA ALA A 244 3.03 1.87 -1.75
C ALA A 244 2.58 2.54 -3.05
N GLY A 245 1.30 2.41 -3.39
CA GLY A 245 0.70 3.11 -4.53
C GLY A 245 1.04 4.60 -4.51
N ALA A 246 1.46 5.11 -5.67
CA ALA A 246 1.87 6.50 -5.87
C ALA A 246 0.72 7.48 -5.61
N GLY A 247 0.82 8.26 -4.53
CA GLY A 247 0.11 9.52 -4.36
C GLY A 247 0.97 10.69 -4.86
N PRO A 248 0.37 11.74 -5.46
CA PRO A 248 1.13 12.86 -6.02
C PRO A 248 1.76 13.70 -4.90
N GLN A 249 3.07 13.95 -5.01
CA GLN A 249 3.73 14.94 -4.14
C GLN A 249 3.60 16.35 -4.77
N PRO A 250 3.30 17.39 -3.97
CA PRO A 250 3.38 18.77 -4.43
C PRO A 250 4.84 19.20 -4.54
N TRP A 251 5.23 19.61 -5.74
CA TRP A 251 6.49 20.28 -6.01
C TRP A 251 6.61 21.57 -5.18
N ALA A 252 7.71 21.68 -4.42
CA ALA A 252 8.07 22.90 -3.73
C ALA A 252 8.53 23.96 -4.74
N ALA A 253 7.88 25.12 -4.71
CA ALA A 253 8.29 26.29 -5.47
C ALA A 253 9.60 26.83 -4.89
N ASP A 254 10.70 26.68 -5.64
CA ASP A 254 11.96 27.31 -5.30
C ASP A 254 11.95 28.78 -5.76
N GLN A 255 12.33 29.67 -4.86
CA GLN A 255 12.38 31.11 -5.09
C GLN A 255 13.50 31.47 -6.07
N PRO A 256 13.32 32.48 -6.95
CA PRO A 256 14.35 32.88 -7.89
C PRO A 256 15.47 33.66 -7.20
N ARG A 257 16.69 33.13 -7.24
CA ARG A 257 17.91 33.91 -7.00
C ARG A 257 18.16 34.82 -8.20
N GLY A 258 18.25 36.11 -7.92
CA GLY A 258 18.46 37.17 -8.91
C GLY A 258 19.82 37.12 -9.61
N GLY A 259 19.81 37.61 -10.85
CA GLY A 259 20.96 37.99 -11.66
C GLY A 259 20.48 38.87 -12.84
N PRO A 260 21.14 39.99 -13.16
CA PRO A 260 20.53 41.05 -13.98
C PRO A 260 20.82 40.94 -15.49
N ALA A 261 19.87 41.48 -16.25
CA ALA A 261 19.95 42.19 -17.55
C ALA A 261 20.84 41.63 -18.68
N ASP A 262 20.27 41.39 -19.87
CA ASP A 262 20.33 42.37 -20.97
C ASP A 262 19.48 41.99 -22.21
N GLN A 263 18.79 43.02 -22.73
CA GLN A 263 18.52 43.41 -24.12
C GLN A 263 17.96 42.48 -25.23
N ALA A 264 16.96 43.07 -25.93
CA ALA A 264 16.63 42.98 -27.36
C ALA A 264 16.00 41.67 -27.88
N GLU A 265 15.02 41.62 -28.80
CA GLU A 265 14.29 42.57 -29.62
C GLU A 265 13.12 41.77 -30.24
N ASP A 266 11.91 42.27 -30.11
CA ASP A 266 10.90 42.45 -31.17
C ASP A 266 11.27 41.91 -32.58
N ARG A 267 10.43 40.99 -33.10
CA ARG A 267 9.74 41.16 -34.40
C ARG A 267 8.76 40.02 -34.66
N GLY A 268 7.53 40.42 -34.98
CA GLY A 268 6.37 39.56 -35.14
C GLY A 268 6.20 38.85 -36.48
N ARG A 269 5.14 38.03 -36.52
CA ARG A 269 4.19 37.76 -37.62
C ARG A 269 3.26 36.64 -37.12
N ALA A 270 2.01 36.88 -36.71
CA ALA A 270 0.82 37.35 -37.43
C ALA A 270 0.30 36.38 -38.52
N ALA A 271 -1.00 36.05 -38.36
CA ALA A 271 -1.95 35.39 -39.26
C ALA A 271 -1.86 33.85 -39.33
N LEU A 272 -2.93 33.07 -39.15
CA LEU A 272 -4.31 33.28 -39.60
C LEU A 272 -5.35 32.70 -38.61
N SER A 273 -6.32 33.56 -38.29
CA SER A 273 -7.61 33.23 -37.70
C SER A 273 -8.58 32.67 -38.77
N GLY A 274 -9.34 31.64 -38.42
CA GLY A 274 -10.57 31.23 -39.11
C GLY A 274 -11.55 30.66 -38.09
N ARG A 275 -12.61 31.43 -37.81
CA ARG A 275 -13.67 31.17 -36.82
C ARG A 275 -14.72 30.17 -37.31
N ALA A 276 -15.27 29.40 -36.37
CA ALA A 276 -16.70 29.10 -36.22
C ALA A 276 -16.90 28.59 -34.77
N GLU A 277 -17.14 29.45 -33.78
CA GLU A 277 -18.46 29.88 -33.25
C GLU A 277 -19.37 28.74 -32.76
N GLY A 278 -19.66 28.75 -31.44
CA GLY A 278 -20.94 28.26 -30.90
C GLY A 278 -20.91 27.11 -29.88
N GLY A 279 -20.24 27.25 -28.73
CA GLY A 279 -20.46 26.36 -27.58
C GLY A 279 -21.23 27.08 -26.48
N PRO A 280 -22.47 26.66 -26.11
CA PRO A 280 -23.11 27.20 -24.92
C PRO A 280 -22.48 26.58 -23.68
N ALA A 281 -22.17 27.45 -22.71
CA ALA A 281 -21.92 27.05 -21.33
C ALA A 281 -23.15 26.30 -20.79
N ALA A 282 -22.97 25.03 -20.40
CA ALA A 282 -23.99 24.26 -19.71
C ALA A 282 -23.53 23.94 -18.29
N GLN A 283 -24.38 24.38 -17.37
CA GLN A 283 -24.27 24.27 -15.93
C GLN A 283 -24.23 22.82 -15.49
N ALA A 284 -23.43 22.54 -14.46
CA ALA A 284 -23.45 21.30 -13.72
C ALA A 284 -24.73 21.23 -12.88
N SER A 285 -25.65 20.33 -13.24
CA SER A 285 -26.69 19.80 -12.35
C SER A 285 -27.30 18.50 -12.90
N GLY A 286 -27.19 17.42 -12.11
CA GLY A 286 -28.23 16.40 -11.88
C GLY A 286 -28.66 15.47 -13.03
N GLY A 287 -28.32 14.18 -12.87
CA GLY A 287 -29.08 13.05 -13.42
C GLY A 287 -28.28 12.14 -14.36
N THR A 288 -27.91 10.94 -13.88
CA THR A 288 -27.46 9.83 -14.74
C THR A 288 -28.63 9.39 -15.62
N GLY A 289 -28.72 9.94 -16.83
CA GLY A 289 -29.70 9.54 -17.82
C GLY A 289 -29.45 8.10 -18.32
N ALA A 290 -30.53 7.40 -18.63
CA ALA A 290 -30.47 6.07 -19.23
C ALA A 290 -29.60 6.09 -20.50
N GLY A 291 -28.55 5.23 -20.53
CA GLY A 291 -27.67 5.05 -21.68
C GLY A 291 -26.32 5.77 -21.65
N GLN A 292 -25.93 6.45 -20.56
CA GLN A 292 -24.53 6.93 -20.43
C GLN A 292 -23.59 5.81 -19.97
N PRO A 293 -22.42 5.63 -20.60
CA PRO A 293 -21.41 4.68 -20.14
C PRO A 293 -20.82 5.15 -18.80
N ALA A 294 -20.88 4.29 -17.79
CA ALA A 294 -20.02 4.42 -16.62
C ALA A 294 -18.66 3.81 -16.99
N ALA A 295 -17.56 4.48 -16.68
CA ALA A 295 -16.22 3.98 -16.92
C ALA A 295 -15.60 3.48 -15.61
N GLY A 296 -15.12 2.25 -15.60
CA GLY A 296 -14.29 1.69 -14.53
C GLY A 296 -13.02 1.06 -15.10
N TRP A 297 -12.17 0.55 -14.22
CA TRP A 297 -10.94 -0.12 -14.60
C TRP A 297 -11.21 -1.59 -14.98
N PRO A 298 -10.64 -2.08 -16.09
CA PRO A 298 -10.73 -3.50 -16.45
C PRO A 298 -10.01 -4.36 -15.42
N ALA A 299 -10.68 -5.38 -14.88
CA ALA A 299 -10.12 -6.27 -13.86
C ALA A 299 -10.04 -7.72 -14.33
N SER A 300 -11.16 -8.26 -14.85
CA SER A 300 -11.24 -9.63 -15.35
C SER A 300 -11.95 -9.67 -16.70
N PRO A 301 -11.34 -10.23 -17.76
CA PRO A 301 -11.84 -10.11 -19.12
C PRO A 301 -13.13 -10.89 -19.37
N GLY A 302 -13.92 -10.43 -20.35
CA GLY A 302 -15.15 -11.06 -20.82
C GLY A 302 -16.33 -10.11 -20.81
N ILE A 303 -17.39 -10.46 -21.52
CA ILE A 303 -18.63 -9.68 -21.57
C ILE A 303 -19.67 -10.34 -20.67
N ALA A 304 -20.10 -9.61 -19.64
CA ALA A 304 -21.16 -10.04 -18.74
C ALA A 304 -22.44 -9.24 -19.00
N ILE A 305 -23.58 -9.93 -19.06
CA ILE A 305 -24.88 -9.31 -19.31
C ILE A 305 -25.89 -9.96 -18.39
N GLY A 306 -26.62 -9.16 -17.61
CA GLY A 306 -27.64 -9.67 -16.72
C GLY A 306 -28.34 -8.58 -15.91
N PRO A 307 -29.40 -8.93 -15.17
CA PRO A 307 -30.00 -8.00 -14.22
C PRO A 307 -29.01 -7.65 -13.12
N ALA A 308 -28.98 -6.39 -12.71
CA ALA A 308 -28.25 -5.91 -11.55
C ALA A 308 -28.71 -6.67 -10.29
N ARG A 309 -27.73 -7.21 -9.56
CA ARG A 309 -27.89 -7.80 -8.24
C ARG A 309 -26.98 -7.03 -7.30
N ARG A 310 -27.55 -6.11 -6.54
CA ARG A 310 -26.80 -5.42 -5.50
C ARG A 310 -26.49 -6.41 -4.39
N LEU A 311 -25.23 -6.45 -4.02
CA LEU A 311 -24.80 -7.06 -2.78
C LEU A 311 -25.31 -6.18 -1.63
N SER A 312 -26.56 -6.40 -1.22
CA SER A 312 -27.06 -5.80 0.02
C SER A 312 -26.39 -6.50 1.19
N ALA A 313 -25.31 -5.91 1.69
CA ALA A 313 -25.07 -5.97 3.11
C ALA A 313 -26.18 -5.13 3.75
N ALA A 314 -27.29 -5.76 4.15
CA ALA A 314 -28.15 -5.11 5.12
C ALA A 314 -27.25 -4.71 6.29
N PRO A 315 -27.28 -3.44 6.76
CA PRO A 315 -26.48 -3.05 7.90
C PRO A 315 -26.75 -4.05 9.01
N LEU A 316 -25.68 -4.64 9.56
CA LEU A 316 -25.79 -5.63 10.61
C LEU A 316 -26.37 -4.91 11.83
N ALA A 317 -27.69 -5.00 11.99
CA ALA A 317 -28.36 -4.43 13.13
C ALA A 317 -27.93 -5.22 14.36
N VAL A 318 -27.06 -4.62 15.18
CA VAL A 318 -26.67 -5.16 16.48
C VAL A 318 -27.93 -5.22 17.34
N PRO A 319 -28.47 -6.41 17.64
CA PRO A 319 -29.72 -6.52 18.37
C PRO A 319 -29.54 -5.96 19.77
N ASP A 320 -30.53 -5.20 20.24
CA ASP A 320 -30.57 -4.76 21.65
C ASP A 320 -31.08 -5.89 22.55
N VAL A 321 -30.24 -6.92 22.68
CA VAL A 321 -30.50 -8.09 23.53
C VAL A 321 -29.75 -7.94 24.85
N PRO A 322 -30.35 -8.34 25.98
CA PRO A 322 -29.65 -8.39 27.26
C PRO A 322 -28.38 -9.23 27.15
N ALA A 323 -27.28 -8.73 27.71
CA ALA A 323 -26.05 -9.49 27.80
C ALA A 323 -26.26 -10.76 28.66
N ARG A 324 -25.61 -11.85 28.25
CA ARG A 324 -25.46 -13.03 29.09
C ARG A 324 -24.41 -12.77 30.17
N GLU A 325 -24.17 -13.77 31.02
CA GLU A 325 -23.04 -13.76 31.94
C GLU A 325 -21.74 -13.40 31.18
N PRO A 326 -20.88 -12.51 31.71
CA PRO A 326 -19.68 -12.03 31.01
C PRO A 326 -18.80 -13.16 30.45
N ALA A 327 -18.64 -14.25 31.21
CA ALA A 327 -17.90 -15.43 30.76
C ALA A 327 -18.49 -16.07 29.48
N ARG A 328 -19.81 -16.09 29.33
CA ARG A 328 -20.49 -16.62 28.14
C ARG A 328 -20.40 -15.67 26.96
N GLU A 329 -20.46 -14.36 27.17
CA GLU A 329 -20.24 -13.39 26.09
C GLU A 329 -18.78 -13.44 25.59
N TRP A 330 -17.81 -13.56 26.50
CA TRP A 330 -16.41 -13.75 26.13
C TRP A 330 -16.18 -15.04 25.34
N GLN A 331 -16.84 -16.15 25.73
CA GLN A 331 -16.77 -17.40 24.98
C GLN A 331 -17.30 -17.23 23.54
N ARG A 332 -18.43 -16.53 23.36
CA ARG A 332 -18.99 -16.26 22.02
C ARG A 332 -18.04 -15.47 21.13
N ILE A 333 -17.32 -14.49 21.69
CA ILE A 333 -16.26 -13.75 20.99
C ILE A 333 -15.14 -14.70 20.58
N GLY A 334 -14.66 -15.54 21.50
CA GLY A 334 -13.63 -16.55 21.20
C GLY A 334 -14.02 -17.51 20.07
N ASP A 335 -15.26 -18.01 20.08
CA ASP A 335 -15.79 -18.91 19.05
C ASP A 335 -15.88 -18.21 17.68
N ALA A 336 -16.40 -16.97 17.65
CA ALA A 336 -16.52 -16.18 16.42
C ALA A 336 -15.14 -15.84 15.82
N LEU A 337 -14.19 -15.37 16.64
CA LEU A 337 -12.82 -15.08 16.21
C LEU A 337 -12.14 -16.34 15.66
N THR A 338 -12.37 -17.50 16.27
CA THR A 338 -11.79 -18.78 15.82
C THR A 338 -12.36 -19.19 14.45
N ALA A 339 -13.66 -19.05 14.24
CA ALA A 339 -14.28 -19.31 12.93
C ALA A 339 -13.72 -18.39 11.84
N VAL A 340 -13.64 -17.08 12.11
CA VAL A 340 -13.10 -16.09 11.16
C VAL A 340 -11.63 -16.34 10.86
N ARG A 341 -10.81 -16.66 11.87
CA ARG A 341 -9.38 -17.01 11.67
C ARG A 341 -9.22 -18.22 10.75
N HIS A 342 -10.01 -19.26 10.96
CA HIS A 342 -9.96 -20.45 10.11
C HIS A 342 -10.34 -20.12 8.65
N ASP A 343 -11.36 -19.30 8.44
CA ASP A 343 -11.76 -18.85 7.12
C ASP A 343 -10.67 -18.03 6.41
N LEU A 344 -10.07 -17.06 7.11
CA LEU A 344 -8.97 -16.24 6.58
C LEU A 344 -7.71 -17.07 6.29
N ALA A 345 -7.39 -18.06 7.13
CA ALA A 345 -6.26 -18.96 6.92
C ALA A 345 -6.45 -19.87 5.70
N ARG A 346 -7.66 -20.40 5.47
CA ARG A 346 -7.97 -21.17 4.25
C ARG A 346 -7.86 -20.31 3.00
N LEU A 347 -8.37 -19.07 3.05
CA LEU A 347 -8.27 -18.13 1.93
C LEU A 347 -6.82 -17.79 1.60
N ARG A 348 -6.00 -17.52 2.62
CA ARG A 348 -4.55 -17.32 2.50
C ARG A 348 -3.86 -18.50 1.79
N ALA A 349 -4.22 -19.73 2.13
CA ALA A 349 -3.63 -20.92 1.50
C ALA A 349 -4.03 -21.07 0.02
N ALA A 350 -5.24 -20.63 -0.34
CA ALA A 350 -5.75 -20.69 -1.71
C ALA A 350 -5.17 -19.63 -2.65
N THR A 351 -4.53 -18.56 -2.13
CA THR A 351 -3.99 -17.45 -2.93
C THR A 351 -2.51 -17.58 -3.33
N GLY A 352 -1.90 -18.77 -3.19
CA GLY A 352 -0.66 -19.11 -3.90
C GLY A 352 0.60 -18.30 -3.56
N GLY A 353 0.67 -17.63 -2.40
CA GLY A 353 1.86 -16.91 -1.93
C GLY A 353 1.69 -15.40 -1.72
N GLU A 354 0.63 -14.79 -2.22
CA GLU A 354 0.33 -13.35 -2.03
C GLU A 354 -0.48 -13.08 -0.74
N GLY A 355 -0.01 -13.58 0.41
CA GLY A 355 -0.78 -13.65 1.66
C GLY A 355 -0.77 -12.41 2.56
N SER A 356 -0.02 -11.35 2.24
CA SER A 356 0.35 -10.29 3.19
C SER A 356 -0.82 -9.47 3.75
N ILE A 357 -1.95 -9.39 3.04
CA ILE A 357 -3.15 -8.69 3.52
C ILE A 357 -3.90 -9.52 4.58
N PHE A 358 -3.95 -10.84 4.41
CA PHE A 358 -4.53 -11.74 5.39
C PHE A 358 -3.72 -11.76 6.68
N ASP A 359 -2.40 -11.56 6.62
CA ASP A 359 -1.56 -11.40 7.82
C ASP A 359 -1.98 -10.18 8.65
N ALA A 360 -2.27 -9.04 7.99
CA ALA A 360 -2.72 -7.85 8.69
C ALA A 360 -4.12 -8.05 9.31
N HIS A 361 -5.03 -8.71 8.60
CA HIS A 361 -6.36 -9.03 9.14
C HIS A 361 -6.28 -10.01 10.32
N LEU A 362 -5.44 -11.03 10.24
CA LEU A 362 -5.22 -11.99 11.33
C LEU A 362 -4.60 -11.29 12.56
N LEU A 363 -3.62 -10.39 12.35
CA LEU A 363 -3.02 -9.63 13.44
C LEU A 363 -4.00 -8.66 14.12
N LEU A 364 -4.93 -8.07 13.36
CA LEU A 364 -5.99 -7.23 13.91
C LEU A 364 -6.96 -8.05 14.79
N LEU A 365 -7.34 -9.27 14.37
CA LEU A 365 -8.18 -10.16 15.16
C LEU A 365 -7.53 -10.60 16.49
N ASP A 366 -6.21 -10.57 16.54
CA ASP A 366 -5.44 -10.92 17.71
C ASP A 366 -4.98 -9.67 18.50
N ASP A 367 -5.40 -8.44 18.17
CA ASP A 367 -4.93 -7.21 18.81
C ASP A 367 -5.29 -7.15 20.31
N ASP A 368 -4.29 -7.04 21.18
CA ASP A 368 -4.48 -7.10 22.63
C ASP A 368 -5.33 -5.94 23.19
N ASP A 369 -5.24 -4.74 22.59
CA ASP A 369 -5.99 -3.55 23.03
C ASP A 369 -7.46 -3.64 22.60
N LEU A 370 -7.70 -4.11 21.36
CA LEU A 370 -9.05 -4.44 20.89
C LEU A 370 -9.69 -5.49 21.79
N LEU A 371 -8.99 -6.60 22.05
CA LEU A 371 -9.52 -7.69 22.86
C LEU A 371 -9.72 -7.27 24.33
N ALA A 372 -8.84 -6.44 24.89
CA ALA A 372 -8.99 -5.89 26.23
C ALA A 372 -10.19 -4.95 26.36
N GLU A 373 -10.41 -4.07 25.37
CA GLU A 373 -11.60 -3.20 25.36
C GLU A 373 -12.88 -4.01 25.23
N VAL A 374 -12.93 -4.95 24.29
CA VAL A 374 -14.08 -5.85 24.12
C VAL A 374 -14.36 -6.59 25.42
N ARG A 375 -13.31 -7.09 26.10
CA ARG A 375 -13.44 -7.76 27.39
C ARG A 375 -14.02 -6.84 28.46
N SER A 376 -13.46 -5.64 28.61
CA SER A 376 -13.94 -4.64 29.57
C SER A 376 -15.41 -4.29 29.35
N ARG A 377 -15.85 -4.15 28.11
CA ARG A 377 -17.26 -3.87 27.76
C ARG A 377 -18.17 -5.04 28.10
N THR A 378 -17.75 -6.28 27.81
CA THR A 378 -18.52 -7.47 28.19
C THR A 378 -18.61 -7.65 29.70
N ASP A 379 -17.53 -7.35 30.44
CA ASP A 379 -17.51 -7.40 31.91
C ASP A 379 -18.39 -6.29 32.51
N ALA A 380 -18.55 -5.16 31.81
CA ALA A 380 -19.48 -4.08 32.16
C ALA A 380 -20.95 -4.37 31.77
N GLY A 381 -21.25 -5.54 31.20
CA GLY A 381 -22.61 -5.98 30.89
C GLY A 381 -23.09 -5.65 29.47
N GLU A 382 -22.20 -5.32 28.53
CA GLU A 382 -22.55 -5.26 27.10
C GLU A 382 -22.59 -6.68 26.46
N SER A 383 -23.46 -6.87 25.47
CA SER A 383 -23.50 -8.12 24.71
C SER A 383 -22.29 -8.22 23.76
N ALA A 384 -21.84 -9.45 23.45
CA ALA A 384 -20.67 -9.64 22.58
C ALA A 384 -20.74 -8.89 21.23
N PRO A 385 -21.87 -8.89 20.49
CA PRO A 385 -21.99 -8.10 19.26
C PRO A 385 -21.83 -6.59 19.46
N ARG A 386 -22.33 -6.05 20.57
CA ARG A 386 -22.26 -4.61 20.88
C ARG A 386 -20.86 -4.21 21.33
N ALA A 387 -20.26 -4.98 22.22
CA ALA A 387 -18.90 -4.77 22.69
C ALA A 387 -17.90 -4.82 21.53
N TRP A 388 -18.06 -5.79 20.62
CA TRP A 388 -17.23 -5.90 19.41
C TRP A 388 -17.41 -4.70 18.47
N ALA A 389 -18.65 -4.39 18.08
CA ALA A 389 -18.94 -3.28 17.17
C ALA A 389 -18.38 -1.95 17.68
N ALA A 390 -18.63 -1.62 18.95
CA ALA A 390 -18.16 -0.37 19.56
C ALA A 390 -16.63 -0.27 19.60
N ALA A 391 -15.93 -1.36 19.95
CA ALA A 391 -14.48 -1.36 20.00
C ALA A 391 -13.87 -1.24 18.59
N THR A 392 -14.43 -1.93 17.59
CA THR A 392 -13.95 -1.84 16.21
C THR A 392 -14.27 -0.50 15.55
N ASP A 393 -15.42 0.13 15.87
CA ASP A 393 -15.79 1.46 15.37
C ASP A 393 -14.83 2.54 15.88
N ARG A 394 -14.43 2.46 17.15
CA ARG A 394 -13.39 3.35 17.71
C ARG A 394 -12.09 3.22 16.93
N ILE A 395 -11.59 1.99 16.73
CA ILE A 395 -10.33 1.74 16.00
C ILE A 395 -10.45 2.24 14.55
N ALA A 396 -11.56 1.95 13.86
CA ALA A 396 -11.77 2.44 12.50
C ALA A 396 -11.75 3.99 12.45
N GLY A 397 -12.38 4.66 13.42
CA GLY A 397 -12.35 6.11 13.56
C GLY A 397 -10.94 6.68 13.79
N GLU A 398 -10.10 6.00 14.57
CA GLU A 398 -8.70 6.39 14.75
C GLU A 398 -7.91 6.35 13.45
N PHE A 399 -8.12 5.33 12.61
CA PHE A 399 -7.50 5.25 11.28
C PHE A 399 -7.98 6.36 10.35
N GLU A 400 -9.26 6.74 10.38
CA GLU A 400 -9.81 7.84 9.55
C GLU A 400 -9.30 9.21 9.95
N ALA A 401 -8.99 9.40 11.23
CA ALA A 401 -8.44 10.64 11.77
C ALA A 401 -6.97 10.88 11.38
N LEU A 402 -6.25 9.86 10.87
CA LEU A 402 -4.86 9.98 10.45
C LEU A 402 -4.72 10.91 9.24
N ALA A 403 -3.67 11.73 9.19
CA ALA A 403 -3.51 12.71 8.10
C ALA A 403 -3.17 12.09 6.73
N ASP A 404 -2.58 10.89 6.70
CA ASP A 404 -2.11 10.23 5.48
C ASP A 404 -3.26 9.51 4.74
N PRO A 405 -3.56 9.83 3.46
CA PRO A 405 -4.65 9.21 2.71
C PRO A 405 -4.55 7.69 2.55
N TYR A 406 -3.35 7.13 2.47
CA TYR A 406 -3.13 5.69 2.40
C TYR A 406 -3.47 5.01 3.74
N LEU A 407 -3.19 5.68 4.87
CA LEU A 407 -3.54 5.19 6.20
C LEU A 407 -5.03 5.32 6.50
N LYS A 408 -5.67 6.41 6.05
CA LYS A 408 -7.13 6.54 6.13
C LYS A 408 -7.86 5.40 5.43
N ALA A 409 -7.35 4.99 4.25
CA ALA A 409 -7.94 3.89 3.49
C ALA A 409 -7.93 2.54 4.25
N ARG A 410 -7.09 2.37 5.28
CA ARG A 410 -7.04 1.16 6.11
C ARG A 410 -8.22 1.04 7.09
N ALA A 411 -8.96 2.11 7.36
CA ALA A 411 -10.19 2.03 8.13
C ALA A 411 -11.22 1.08 7.50
N ALA A 412 -11.23 0.99 6.15
CA ALA A 412 -12.08 0.04 5.43
C ALA A 412 -11.72 -1.42 5.75
N ASP A 413 -10.42 -1.75 5.90
CA ASP A 413 -9.98 -3.10 6.26
C ASP A 413 -10.40 -3.48 7.68
N VAL A 414 -10.27 -2.54 8.63
CA VAL A 414 -10.74 -2.73 10.02
C VAL A 414 -12.23 -3.05 10.03
N ARG A 415 -13.03 -2.27 9.28
CA ARG A 415 -14.47 -2.51 9.15
C ARG A 415 -14.78 -3.84 8.48
N ALA A 416 -14.03 -4.25 7.46
CA ALA A 416 -14.24 -5.53 6.78
C ALA A 416 -14.05 -6.73 7.74
N VAL A 417 -13.00 -6.70 8.56
CA VAL A 417 -12.73 -7.72 9.58
C VAL A 417 -13.75 -7.65 10.73
N ALA A 418 -14.15 -6.45 11.12
CA ALA A 418 -15.17 -6.22 12.14
C ALA A 418 -16.51 -6.82 11.71
N ASP A 419 -16.97 -6.54 10.49
CA ASP A 419 -18.20 -7.06 9.91
C ASP A 419 -18.18 -8.59 9.78
N GLN A 420 -17.05 -9.17 9.37
CA GLN A 420 -16.93 -10.62 9.26
C GLN A 420 -17.10 -11.30 10.62
N THR A 421 -16.51 -10.74 11.68
CA THR A 421 -16.63 -11.26 13.05
C THR A 421 -18.02 -11.00 13.62
N LEU A 422 -18.61 -9.84 13.34
CA LEU A 422 -19.97 -9.50 13.77
C LEU A 422 -21.01 -10.45 13.14
N ARG A 423 -20.86 -10.81 11.87
CA ARG A 423 -21.71 -11.84 11.22
C ARG A 423 -21.62 -13.19 11.92
N ALA A 424 -20.40 -13.63 12.26
CA ALA A 424 -20.19 -14.86 13.01
C ALA A 424 -20.85 -14.82 14.40
N LEU A 425 -20.75 -13.70 15.11
CA LEU A 425 -21.38 -13.47 16.42
C LEU A 425 -22.91 -13.48 16.38
N LEU A 426 -23.49 -12.99 15.29
CA LEU A 426 -24.93 -12.93 15.06
C LEU A 426 -25.50 -14.22 14.42
N GLY A 427 -24.64 -15.15 14.00
CA GLY A 427 -25.05 -16.36 13.28
C GLY A 427 -25.68 -16.07 11.91
N VAL A 428 -25.37 -14.90 11.32
CA VAL A 428 -25.87 -14.50 10.01
C VAL A 428 -24.94 -15.11 8.95
N PRO A 429 -25.44 -15.89 7.98
CA PRO A 429 -24.61 -16.41 6.91
C PRO A 429 -23.93 -15.28 6.13
N GLY A 430 -22.74 -15.55 5.59
CA GLY A 430 -22.00 -14.61 4.75
C GLY A 430 -22.84 -14.10 3.56
N GLU A 431 -22.41 -12.99 2.96
CA GLU A 431 -23.17 -12.22 1.97
C GLU A 431 -23.82 -13.12 0.91
N VAL A 432 -25.16 -13.24 0.95
CA VAL A 432 -25.90 -14.09 0.02
C VAL A 432 -26.29 -13.26 -1.18
N VAL A 433 -25.72 -13.57 -2.35
CA VAL A 433 -26.23 -13.00 -3.59
C VAL A 433 -27.60 -13.61 -3.88
N ALA A 434 -28.65 -12.79 -3.94
CA ALA A 434 -29.98 -13.23 -4.32
C ALA A 434 -30.10 -13.30 -5.85
N GLY A 435 -30.45 -14.47 -6.40
CA GLY A 435 -30.68 -14.65 -7.84
C GLY A 435 -29.42 -14.79 -8.70
N SER A 436 -29.61 -14.72 -10.02
CA SER A 436 -28.55 -14.68 -11.04
C SER A 436 -28.49 -13.30 -11.70
N GLY A 437 -27.31 -12.87 -12.15
CA GLY A 437 -27.12 -11.58 -12.80
C GLY A 437 -25.72 -10.99 -12.67
N VAL A 438 -25.61 -9.67 -12.84
CA VAL A 438 -24.37 -8.91 -12.62
C VAL A 438 -24.35 -8.43 -11.17
N LEU A 439 -23.35 -8.86 -10.41
CA LEU A 439 -23.17 -8.45 -9.02
C LEU A 439 -22.66 -7.01 -8.97
N ILE A 440 -23.33 -6.16 -8.19
CA ILE A 440 -22.90 -4.78 -7.94
C ILE A 440 -22.60 -4.63 -6.45
N ALA A 441 -21.40 -4.20 -6.11
CA ALA A 441 -20.98 -4.01 -4.72
C ALA A 441 -20.07 -2.80 -4.56
N ALA A 442 -19.96 -2.28 -3.33
CA ALA A 442 -19.01 -1.21 -3.03
C ALA A 442 -17.58 -1.72 -3.25
N ASP A 443 -17.27 -2.83 -2.60
CA ASP A 443 -16.07 -3.62 -2.77
C ASP A 443 -16.43 -5.10 -2.55
N LEU A 444 -15.51 -6.01 -2.82
CA LEU A 444 -15.66 -7.43 -2.60
C LEU A 444 -14.49 -7.97 -1.78
N THR A 445 -14.79 -8.62 -0.66
CA THR A 445 -13.76 -9.32 0.11
C THR A 445 -13.23 -10.51 -0.69
N PRO A 446 -11.98 -10.97 -0.45
CA PRO A 446 -11.47 -12.20 -1.07
C PRO A 446 -12.37 -13.42 -0.81
N ALA A 447 -12.97 -13.51 0.37
CA ALA A 447 -13.95 -14.54 0.72
C ALA A 447 -15.21 -14.45 -0.16
N GLY A 448 -15.75 -13.23 -0.33
CA GLY A 448 -16.89 -12.96 -1.19
C GLY A 448 -16.60 -13.32 -2.64
N ALA A 449 -15.46 -12.87 -3.17
CA ALA A 449 -14.98 -13.21 -4.51
C ALA A 449 -14.81 -14.71 -4.70
N ALA A 450 -14.32 -15.41 -3.67
CA ALA A 450 -14.12 -16.84 -3.70
C ALA A 450 -15.43 -17.65 -3.63
N GLY A 451 -16.42 -17.14 -2.91
CA GLY A 451 -17.72 -17.76 -2.73
C GLY A 451 -18.69 -17.54 -3.90
N LEU A 452 -18.34 -16.71 -4.89
CA LEU A 452 -19.21 -16.50 -6.05
C LEU A 452 -19.34 -17.77 -6.88
N ASP A 453 -20.59 -18.11 -7.21
CA ASP A 453 -20.93 -19.18 -8.14
C ASP A 453 -20.96 -18.63 -9.58
N PRO A 454 -20.02 -19.04 -10.47
CA PRO A 454 -19.98 -18.58 -11.85
C PRO A 454 -21.23 -18.97 -12.67
N GLY A 455 -22.00 -19.97 -12.23
CA GLY A 455 -23.27 -20.35 -12.86
C GLY A 455 -24.41 -19.36 -12.56
N ARG A 456 -24.28 -18.57 -11.50
CA ARG A 456 -25.28 -17.56 -11.08
C ARG A 456 -24.82 -16.14 -11.36
N ILE A 457 -23.53 -15.85 -11.18
CA ILE A 457 -22.97 -14.51 -11.33
C ILE A 457 -22.34 -14.39 -12.71
N ALA A 458 -23.01 -13.65 -13.59
CA ALA A 458 -22.56 -13.42 -14.96
C ALA A 458 -21.35 -12.49 -15.02
N GLY A 459 -21.19 -11.59 -14.05
CA GLY A 459 -20.07 -10.66 -13.92
C GLY A 459 -20.15 -9.81 -12.65
N VAL A 460 -19.11 -9.04 -12.35
CA VAL A 460 -18.98 -8.20 -11.15
C VAL A 460 -18.64 -6.76 -11.50
N LEU A 461 -19.34 -5.82 -10.87
CA LEU A 461 -19.11 -4.38 -10.97
C LEU A 461 -18.86 -3.81 -9.57
N LEU A 462 -17.65 -3.29 -9.33
CA LEU A 462 -17.28 -2.70 -8.03
C LEU A 462 -17.18 -1.17 -8.12
N ALA A 463 -17.73 -0.48 -7.12
CA ALA A 463 -17.64 0.97 -7.01
C ALA A 463 -16.21 1.44 -6.70
N SER A 464 -15.50 0.70 -5.84
CA SER A 464 -14.09 0.89 -5.51
C SER A 464 -13.26 -0.34 -5.90
N GLY A 465 -11.97 -0.33 -5.58
CA GLY A 465 -11.04 -1.42 -5.88
C GLY A 465 -10.11 -1.12 -7.06
N SER A 466 -9.05 -1.93 -7.18
CA SER A 466 -8.06 -1.83 -8.25
C SER A 466 -7.96 -3.15 -9.01
N PRO A 467 -7.52 -3.15 -10.28
CA PRO A 467 -7.30 -4.38 -11.05
C PRO A 467 -6.30 -5.34 -10.40
N ALA A 468 -5.41 -4.81 -9.54
CA ALA A 468 -4.41 -5.58 -8.80
C ALA A 468 -4.91 -6.10 -7.44
N ALA A 469 -6.16 -5.79 -7.04
CA ALA A 469 -6.72 -6.27 -5.79
C ALA A 469 -6.92 -7.80 -5.83
N HIS A 470 -6.75 -8.48 -4.69
CA HIS A 470 -6.93 -9.94 -4.58
C HIS A 470 -8.32 -10.42 -5.03
N SER A 471 -9.35 -9.62 -4.79
CA SER A 471 -10.69 -9.90 -5.30
C SER A 471 -10.73 -9.90 -6.84
N ALA A 472 -10.09 -8.93 -7.50
CA ALA A 472 -9.96 -8.87 -8.95
C ALA A 472 -9.16 -10.06 -9.53
N ILE A 473 -8.07 -10.46 -8.87
CA ILE A 473 -7.29 -11.65 -9.25
C ILE A 473 -8.15 -12.93 -9.14
N LEU A 474 -8.86 -13.10 -8.02
CA LEU A 474 -9.73 -14.28 -7.79
C LEU A 474 -10.88 -14.37 -8.80
N LEU A 475 -11.45 -13.23 -9.20
CA LEU A 475 -12.47 -13.16 -10.25
C LEU A 475 -11.90 -13.60 -11.61
N ARG A 476 -10.66 -13.19 -11.92
CA ARG A 476 -9.95 -13.61 -13.14
C ARG A 476 -9.67 -15.10 -13.14
N THR A 477 -9.20 -15.68 -12.04
CA THR A 477 -8.97 -17.13 -11.92
C THR A 477 -10.25 -17.94 -12.08
N ARG A 478 -11.39 -17.41 -11.64
CA ARG A 478 -12.71 -18.02 -11.84
C ARG A 478 -13.34 -17.75 -13.21
N GLY A 479 -12.70 -16.92 -14.03
CA GLY A 479 -13.24 -16.51 -15.34
C GLY A 479 -14.54 -15.71 -15.25
N ILE A 480 -14.78 -15.02 -14.12
CA ILE A 480 -15.93 -14.12 -13.94
C ILE A 480 -15.51 -12.74 -14.45
N PRO A 481 -16.16 -12.17 -15.48
CA PRO A 481 -15.83 -10.84 -15.98
C PRO A 481 -16.04 -9.76 -14.91
N ALA A 482 -15.13 -8.80 -14.82
CA ALA A 482 -15.16 -7.79 -13.77
C ALA A 482 -14.64 -6.42 -14.20
N VAL A 483 -15.32 -5.38 -13.73
CA VAL A 483 -14.92 -3.96 -13.79
C VAL A 483 -14.89 -3.42 -12.35
N VAL A 484 -13.84 -2.69 -12.00
CA VAL A 484 -13.63 -2.16 -10.63
C VAL A 484 -13.41 -0.66 -10.66
N GLY A 485 -13.61 0.02 -9.52
CA GLY A 485 -13.42 1.47 -9.43
C GLY A 485 -14.37 2.28 -10.32
N ALA A 486 -15.59 1.78 -10.56
CA ALA A 486 -16.59 2.44 -11.40
C ALA A 486 -17.29 3.64 -10.70
N GLY A 487 -16.89 3.96 -9.47
CA GLY A 487 -17.39 5.07 -8.67
C GLY A 487 -18.68 4.72 -7.89
N PRO A 488 -19.02 5.51 -6.86
CA PRO A 488 -20.14 5.20 -5.95
C PRO A 488 -21.52 5.21 -6.63
N ALA A 489 -21.67 5.90 -7.76
CA ALA A 489 -22.93 5.99 -8.50
C ALA A 489 -23.46 4.61 -8.95
N VAL A 490 -22.60 3.61 -9.16
CA VAL A 490 -23.05 2.26 -9.55
C VAL A 490 -23.87 1.58 -8.45
N LEU A 491 -23.71 1.99 -7.19
CA LEU A 491 -24.47 1.43 -6.06
C LEU A 491 -25.94 1.85 -6.05
N GLU A 492 -26.28 2.92 -6.77
CA GLU A 492 -27.65 3.42 -6.92
C GLU A 492 -28.44 2.65 -7.99
N ILE A 493 -27.79 1.78 -8.77
CA ILE A 493 -28.45 0.98 -9.81
C ILE A 493 -29.47 0.03 -9.17
N ALA A 494 -30.75 0.22 -9.48
CA ALA A 494 -31.83 -0.58 -8.92
C ALA A 494 -31.70 -2.07 -9.27
N ASP A 495 -31.99 -2.94 -8.30
CA ASP A 495 -32.01 -4.40 -8.53
C ASP A 495 -32.95 -4.77 -9.69
N GLY A 496 -32.49 -5.68 -10.55
CA GLY A 496 -33.22 -6.07 -11.75
C GLY A 496 -32.94 -5.23 -12.99
N THR A 497 -32.33 -4.05 -12.85
CA THR A 497 -31.93 -3.21 -14.00
C THR A 497 -30.98 -3.98 -14.92
N PRO A 498 -31.22 -4.06 -16.25
CA PRO A 498 -30.27 -4.69 -17.15
C PRO A 498 -28.92 -3.97 -17.11
N VAL A 499 -27.85 -4.72 -16.89
CA VAL A 499 -26.47 -4.21 -16.91
C VAL A 499 -25.66 -5.08 -17.85
N ALA A 500 -24.83 -4.44 -18.67
CA ALA A 500 -23.79 -5.10 -19.43
C ALA A 500 -22.44 -4.48 -19.08
N LEU A 501 -21.42 -5.31 -18.93
CA LEU A 501 -20.04 -4.86 -18.74
C LEU A 501 -19.08 -5.65 -19.62
N ASP A 502 -18.01 -5.01 -20.07
CA ASP A 502 -16.86 -5.64 -20.71
C ASP A 502 -15.65 -5.46 -19.78
N GLY A 503 -15.28 -6.54 -19.09
CA GLY A 503 -14.18 -6.51 -18.13
C GLY A 503 -12.79 -6.45 -18.78
N ARG A 504 -12.69 -6.43 -20.11
CA ARG A 504 -11.45 -6.13 -20.85
C ARG A 504 -11.31 -4.65 -21.15
N THR A 505 -12.40 -3.95 -21.48
CA THR A 505 -12.35 -2.51 -21.81
C THR A 505 -12.66 -1.61 -20.62
N GLY A 506 -13.31 -2.14 -19.58
CA GLY A 506 -13.80 -1.34 -18.46
C GLY A 506 -15.15 -0.66 -18.74
N GLU A 507 -15.77 -0.95 -19.90
CA GLU A 507 -17.05 -0.37 -20.30
C GLU A 507 -18.21 -0.95 -19.50
N VAL A 508 -19.09 -0.09 -18.99
CA VAL A 508 -20.30 -0.46 -18.25
C VAL A 508 -21.50 0.28 -18.85
N LEU A 509 -22.53 -0.48 -19.23
CA LEU A 509 -23.78 0.03 -19.77
C LEU A 509 -24.93 -0.32 -18.82
N VAL A 510 -25.62 0.71 -18.33
CA VAL A 510 -26.77 0.59 -17.43
C VAL A 510 -28.06 0.85 -18.21
N ALA A 511 -29.02 -0.06 -18.05
CA ALA A 511 -30.28 -0.10 -18.80
C ALA A 511 -30.10 0.05 -20.33
N PRO A 512 -29.17 -0.67 -20.98
CA PRO A 512 -29.02 -0.63 -22.44
C PRO A 512 -30.30 -1.09 -23.14
N ALA A 513 -30.63 -0.44 -24.25
CA ALA A 513 -31.78 -0.80 -25.08
C ALA A 513 -31.62 -2.22 -25.66
N GLU A 514 -32.74 -2.90 -25.94
CA GLU A 514 -32.73 -4.30 -26.41
C GLU A 514 -31.86 -4.54 -27.67
N PRO A 515 -31.79 -3.63 -28.67
CA PRO A 515 -30.88 -3.81 -29.80
C PRO A 515 -29.40 -3.86 -29.39
N VAL A 516 -28.99 -3.01 -28.42
CA VAL A 516 -27.63 -2.97 -27.89
C VAL A 516 -27.33 -4.24 -27.08
N LEU A 517 -28.29 -4.70 -26.26
CA LEU A 517 -28.18 -5.98 -25.55
C LEU A 517 -28.05 -7.18 -26.50
N ALA A 518 -28.81 -7.20 -27.60
CA ALA A 518 -28.73 -8.25 -28.59
C ALA A 518 -27.35 -8.31 -29.26
N GLU A 519 -26.77 -7.16 -29.59
CA GLU A 519 -25.42 -7.05 -30.11
C GLU A 519 -24.37 -7.54 -29.11
N LEU A 520 -24.42 -7.08 -27.85
CA LEU A 520 -23.49 -7.51 -26.81
C LEU A 520 -23.60 -9.01 -26.53
N ARG A 521 -24.81 -9.59 -26.54
CA ARG A 521 -25.02 -11.04 -26.41
C ARG A 521 -24.44 -11.81 -27.60
N ALA A 522 -24.52 -11.26 -28.81
CA ALA A 522 -23.89 -11.85 -29.99
C ALA A 522 -22.35 -11.84 -29.85
N ARG A 523 -21.77 -10.70 -29.46
CA ARG A 523 -20.33 -10.56 -29.19
C ARG A 523 -19.85 -11.51 -28.08
N ALA A 524 -20.57 -11.61 -26.96
CA ALA A 524 -20.24 -12.51 -25.86
C ALA A 524 -20.23 -13.99 -26.29
N ARG A 525 -21.23 -14.41 -27.09
CA ARG A 525 -21.30 -15.78 -27.63
C ARG A 525 -20.17 -16.07 -28.61
N ASP A 526 -19.83 -15.12 -29.47
CA ASP A 526 -18.72 -15.24 -30.41
C ASP A 526 -17.38 -15.34 -29.66
N GLN A 527 -17.14 -14.49 -28.67
CA GLN A 527 -15.95 -14.56 -27.81
C GLN A 527 -15.83 -15.91 -27.11
N GLU A 528 -16.92 -16.42 -26.53
CA GLU A 528 -16.93 -17.72 -25.86
C GLU A 528 -16.69 -18.88 -26.84
N SER A 529 -17.29 -18.82 -28.03
CA SER A 529 -17.07 -19.80 -29.09
C SER A 529 -15.60 -19.84 -29.52
N ARG A 530 -14.99 -18.67 -29.75
CA ARG A 530 -13.56 -18.54 -30.10
C ARG A 530 -12.67 -19.07 -28.97
N ARG A 531 -12.98 -18.74 -27.71
CA ARG A 531 -12.24 -19.24 -26.54
C ARG A 531 -12.28 -20.76 -26.45
N ARG A 532 -13.46 -21.38 -26.61
CA ARG A 532 -13.62 -22.84 -26.62
C ARG A 532 -12.90 -23.49 -27.79
N HIS A 533 -12.98 -22.88 -28.98
CA HIS A 533 -12.25 -23.37 -30.16
C HIS A 533 -10.73 -23.35 -29.93
N ALA A 534 -10.20 -22.23 -29.43
CA ALA A 534 -8.79 -22.07 -29.11
C ALA A 534 -8.32 -23.08 -28.05
N ALA A 535 -9.08 -23.24 -26.96
CA ALA A 535 -8.79 -24.21 -25.91
C ALA A 535 -8.78 -25.66 -26.44
N GLY A 536 -9.76 -26.03 -27.28
CA GLY A 536 -9.81 -27.36 -27.90
C GLY A 536 -8.64 -27.67 -28.83
N ARG A 537 -7.91 -26.65 -29.30
CA ARG A 537 -6.73 -26.78 -30.16
C ARG A 537 -5.43 -26.32 -29.49
N ALA A 538 -5.43 -26.12 -28.18
CA ALA A 538 -4.30 -25.57 -27.44
C ALA A 538 -3.02 -26.41 -27.56
N ALA A 539 -3.15 -27.75 -27.59
CA ALA A 539 -2.03 -28.67 -27.71
C ALA A 539 -1.35 -28.67 -29.09
N ALA A 540 -2.03 -28.20 -30.15
CA ALA A 540 -1.44 -28.17 -31.48
C ALA A 540 -0.40 -27.04 -31.61
N PRO A 541 0.62 -27.18 -32.49
CA PRO A 541 1.60 -26.12 -32.74
C PRO A 541 0.95 -24.84 -33.28
N ALA A 542 1.59 -23.69 -33.03
CA ALA A 542 1.22 -22.42 -33.64
C ALA A 542 2.03 -22.18 -34.91
N VAL A 543 1.42 -22.47 -36.05
CA VAL A 543 2.03 -22.35 -37.38
C VAL A 543 1.18 -21.36 -38.18
N THR A 544 1.83 -20.33 -38.73
CA THR A 544 1.18 -19.34 -39.60
C THR A 544 0.62 -20.02 -40.86
N ARG A 545 -0.27 -19.33 -41.58
CA ARG A 545 -0.89 -19.85 -42.82
C ARG A 545 0.14 -20.21 -43.89
N ASP A 546 1.28 -19.52 -43.90
CA ASP A 546 2.40 -19.73 -44.81
C ASP A 546 3.48 -20.68 -44.26
N GLY A 547 3.22 -21.35 -43.12
CA GLY A 547 4.05 -22.47 -42.64
C GLY A 547 5.16 -22.11 -41.65
N VAL A 548 5.21 -20.87 -41.14
CA VAL A 548 6.21 -20.46 -40.16
C VAL A 548 5.74 -20.83 -38.76
N THR A 549 6.57 -21.57 -38.03
CA THR A 549 6.29 -21.91 -36.62
C THR A 549 6.68 -20.75 -35.71
N VAL A 550 5.78 -20.37 -34.82
CA VAL A 550 6.02 -19.44 -33.71
C VAL A 550 5.74 -20.21 -32.42
N GLU A 551 6.72 -20.33 -31.54
CA GLU A 551 6.51 -21.01 -30.26
C GLU A 551 5.68 -20.11 -29.33
N VAL A 552 4.64 -20.65 -28.71
CA VAL A 552 3.83 -19.91 -27.73
C VAL A 552 4.03 -20.55 -26.35
N GLY A 553 4.84 -19.87 -25.53
CA GLY A 553 5.19 -20.30 -24.19
C GLY A 553 4.42 -19.56 -23.10
N ALA A 554 4.71 -19.93 -21.85
CA ALA A 554 4.15 -19.27 -20.68
C ALA A 554 5.20 -18.55 -19.83
N ASN A 555 4.80 -17.41 -19.26
CA ASN A 555 5.47 -16.73 -18.16
C ASN A 555 5.03 -17.40 -16.85
N VAL A 556 5.99 -17.86 -16.04
CA VAL A 556 5.72 -18.55 -14.77
C VAL A 556 6.50 -17.91 -13.63
N GLY A 557 5.89 -17.84 -12.45
CA GLY A 557 6.52 -17.43 -11.19
C GLY A 557 6.43 -18.52 -10.11
N SER A 558 5.93 -19.71 -10.44
CA SER A 558 5.81 -20.83 -9.50
C SER A 558 5.66 -22.17 -10.23
N PRO A 559 5.86 -23.31 -9.55
CA PRO A 559 5.51 -24.61 -10.11
C PRO A 559 4.01 -24.79 -10.40
N ALA A 560 3.14 -24.08 -9.68
CA ALA A 560 1.70 -24.09 -9.95
C ALA A 560 1.38 -23.46 -11.31
N ASP A 561 2.02 -22.33 -11.64
CA ASP A 561 1.89 -21.68 -12.94
C ASP A 561 2.37 -22.59 -14.08
N ALA A 562 3.43 -23.38 -13.84
CA ALA A 562 3.96 -24.32 -14.82
C ALA A 562 2.97 -25.46 -15.12
N ARG A 563 2.25 -25.96 -14.10
CA ARG A 563 1.15 -26.93 -14.29
C ARG A 563 0.01 -26.30 -15.09
N ALA A 564 -0.41 -25.09 -14.73
CA ALA A 564 -1.43 -24.36 -15.47
C ALA A 564 -0.99 -24.10 -16.94
N ALA A 565 0.28 -23.80 -17.18
CA ALA A 565 0.83 -23.62 -18.53
C ALA A 565 0.73 -24.90 -19.37
N ALA A 566 1.04 -26.05 -18.78
CA ALA A 566 0.89 -27.35 -19.45
C ALA A 566 -0.58 -27.63 -19.80
N GLU A 567 -1.51 -27.37 -18.88
CA GLU A 567 -2.96 -27.53 -19.11
C GLU A 567 -3.48 -26.63 -20.24
N HIS A 568 -2.94 -25.41 -20.36
CA HIS A 568 -3.26 -24.47 -21.44
C HIS A 568 -2.45 -24.72 -22.72
N GLY A 569 -1.67 -25.80 -22.79
CA GLY A 569 -0.98 -26.25 -23.99
C GLY A 569 0.27 -25.43 -24.36
N ALA A 570 0.97 -24.82 -23.41
CA ALA A 570 2.20 -24.07 -23.67
C ALA A 570 3.28 -24.93 -24.34
N ASP A 571 3.95 -24.38 -25.36
CA ASP A 571 5.03 -25.08 -26.10
C ASP A 571 6.32 -25.16 -25.27
N LEU A 572 6.53 -24.20 -24.38
CA LEU A 572 7.65 -24.13 -23.45
C LEU A 572 7.33 -23.15 -22.30
N VAL A 573 8.24 -23.01 -21.34
CA VAL A 573 8.23 -21.88 -20.41
C VAL A 573 9.16 -20.80 -20.94
N GLY A 574 8.59 -19.75 -21.56
CA GLY A 574 9.38 -18.70 -22.21
C GLY A 574 9.96 -17.67 -21.23
N LEU A 575 9.47 -17.63 -20.00
CA LEU A 575 10.05 -16.84 -18.92
C LEU A 575 9.73 -17.46 -17.55
N ILE A 576 10.77 -17.86 -16.83
CA ILE A 576 10.72 -18.07 -15.39
C ILE A 576 11.18 -16.77 -14.73
N ARG A 577 10.27 -16.13 -14.00
CA ARG A 577 10.60 -15.05 -13.06
C ARG A 577 11.19 -15.71 -11.82
N THR A 578 12.47 -15.52 -11.54
CA THR A 578 13.14 -16.25 -10.45
C THR A 578 12.92 -15.61 -9.09
N GLU A 579 12.35 -14.40 -9.04
CA GLU A 579 12.20 -13.60 -7.83
C GLU A 579 11.37 -14.29 -6.73
N PHE A 580 10.39 -15.13 -7.08
CA PHE A 580 9.59 -15.88 -6.09
C PHE A 580 10.45 -16.76 -5.16
N LEU A 581 11.60 -17.21 -5.66
CA LEU A 581 12.53 -18.05 -4.91
C LEU A 581 13.55 -17.23 -4.10
N PHE A 582 13.60 -15.91 -4.28
CA PHE A 582 14.56 -15.03 -3.61
C PHE A 582 13.90 -14.02 -2.67
N LEU A 583 12.66 -13.61 -2.93
CA LEU A 583 11.90 -12.64 -2.14
C LEU A 583 11.26 -13.30 -0.90
N ASP A 584 10.91 -12.46 0.08
CA ASP A 584 10.22 -12.84 1.33
C ASP A 584 10.89 -13.93 2.18
N ARG A 585 12.21 -13.96 2.18
CA ARG A 585 13.03 -14.89 2.99
C ARG A 585 14.22 -14.18 3.63
N ASP A 586 14.82 -14.83 4.63
CA ASP A 586 15.91 -14.30 5.46
C ASP A 586 17.32 -14.73 4.98
N ALA A 587 17.39 -15.55 3.93
CA ALA A 587 18.62 -15.96 3.27
C ALA A 587 18.36 -16.21 1.78
N ALA A 588 19.42 -16.14 0.95
CA ALA A 588 19.35 -16.53 -0.44
C ALA A 588 19.09 -18.04 -0.58
N PRO A 589 18.28 -18.48 -1.55
CA PRO A 589 18.06 -19.90 -1.79
C PRO A 589 19.37 -20.56 -2.23
N ASP A 590 19.66 -21.74 -1.69
CA ASP A 590 20.85 -22.47 -2.08
C ASP A 590 20.71 -23.09 -3.49
N VAL A 591 21.80 -23.67 -3.99
CA VAL A 591 21.85 -24.30 -5.32
C VAL A 591 20.85 -25.45 -5.43
N ALA A 592 20.66 -26.24 -4.38
CA ALA A 592 19.79 -27.42 -4.38
C ALA A 592 18.31 -27.02 -4.41
N GLU A 593 17.93 -25.99 -3.65
CA GLU A 593 16.59 -25.39 -3.68
C GLU A 593 16.26 -24.85 -5.07
N GLN A 594 17.20 -24.13 -5.69
CA GLN A 594 17.06 -23.62 -7.05
C GLN A 594 16.93 -24.75 -8.06
N GLU A 595 17.81 -25.76 -8.01
CA GLU A 595 17.75 -26.93 -8.88
C GLU A 595 16.41 -27.67 -8.76
N ALA A 596 15.94 -27.91 -7.54
CA ALA A 596 14.66 -28.59 -7.28
C ALA A 596 13.49 -27.81 -7.90
N ALA A 597 13.44 -26.49 -7.72
CA ALA A 597 12.39 -25.65 -8.30
C ALA A 597 12.39 -25.67 -9.83
N TRP A 598 13.56 -25.58 -10.47
CA TRP A 598 13.67 -25.64 -11.93
C TRP A 598 13.30 -27.02 -12.48
N ARG A 599 13.71 -28.11 -11.82
CA ARG A 599 13.31 -29.48 -12.20
C ARG A 599 11.82 -29.70 -12.04
N GLU A 600 11.18 -29.18 -10.99
CA GLU A 600 9.72 -29.28 -10.82
C GLU A 600 8.99 -28.55 -11.96
N ILE A 601 9.40 -27.31 -12.28
CA ILE A 601 8.82 -26.52 -13.38
C ILE A 601 9.00 -27.25 -14.73
N ALA A 602 10.19 -27.77 -15.01
CA ALA A 602 10.45 -28.54 -16.23
C ALA A 602 9.61 -29.83 -16.29
N GLY A 603 9.48 -30.53 -15.16
CA GLY A 603 8.68 -31.75 -15.04
C GLY A 603 7.20 -31.51 -15.32
N ALA A 604 6.66 -30.36 -14.88
CA ALA A 604 5.27 -29.98 -15.13
C ALA A 604 4.94 -29.83 -16.64
N LEU A 605 5.93 -29.43 -17.47
CA LEU A 605 5.78 -29.37 -18.93
C LEU A 605 6.26 -30.63 -19.66
N GLY A 606 6.52 -31.73 -18.95
CA GLY A 606 7.00 -32.97 -19.55
C GLY A 606 8.41 -32.88 -20.14
N GLY A 607 9.29 -32.10 -19.52
CA GLY A 607 10.70 -31.95 -19.93
C GLY A 607 10.93 -31.01 -21.12
N ARG A 608 9.93 -30.22 -21.50
CA ARG A 608 10.08 -29.16 -22.52
C ARG A 608 11.05 -28.07 -22.05
N ARG A 609 11.51 -27.25 -23.00
CA ARG A 609 12.45 -26.16 -22.74
C ARG A 609 11.91 -25.20 -21.67
N ILE A 610 12.79 -24.77 -20.77
CA ILE A 610 12.50 -23.72 -19.81
C ILE A 610 13.49 -22.56 -19.95
N THR A 611 13.00 -21.32 -19.91
CA THR A 611 13.83 -20.12 -19.98
C THR A 611 13.95 -19.48 -18.60
N VAL A 612 15.08 -19.72 -17.92
CA VAL A 612 15.40 -19.16 -16.60
C VAL A 612 15.98 -17.76 -16.77
N ARG A 613 15.25 -16.73 -16.32
CA ARG A 613 15.80 -15.38 -16.19
C ARG A 613 16.59 -15.28 -14.90
N THR A 614 17.88 -14.96 -14.95
CA THR A 614 18.65 -14.73 -13.73
C THR A 614 18.03 -13.60 -12.91
N LEU A 615 18.28 -13.58 -11.61
CA LEU A 615 17.60 -12.72 -10.65
C LEU A 615 17.51 -11.25 -11.12
N ASP A 616 16.29 -10.72 -11.28
CA ASP A 616 16.00 -9.33 -11.63
C ASP A 616 15.41 -8.58 -10.43
N VAL A 617 16.30 -8.21 -9.52
CA VAL A 617 16.02 -7.41 -8.32
C VAL A 617 16.85 -6.13 -8.32
N GLY A 618 16.44 -5.17 -7.51
CA GLY A 618 17.02 -3.83 -7.42
C GLY A 618 16.42 -3.05 -6.25
N GLY A 619 16.52 -1.71 -6.28
CA GLY A 619 15.94 -0.87 -5.23
C GLY A 619 14.41 -0.98 -5.12
N ASP A 620 13.71 -1.35 -6.20
CA ASP A 620 12.26 -1.60 -6.21
C ASP A 620 11.87 -2.95 -5.58
N LYS A 621 12.80 -3.92 -5.57
CA LYS A 621 12.62 -5.30 -5.08
C LYS A 621 13.70 -5.68 -4.08
N PRO A 622 13.71 -5.08 -2.88
CA PRO A 622 14.80 -5.26 -1.94
C PRO A 622 14.88 -6.70 -1.38
N LEU A 623 16.09 -7.26 -1.34
CA LEU A 623 16.38 -8.54 -0.67
C LEU A 623 16.72 -8.30 0.81
N ARG A 624 15.96 -8.89 1.74
CA ARG A 624 16.14 -8.67 3.20
C ARG A 624 17.54 -9.06 3.70
N TYR A 625 18.09 -10.14 3.17
CA TYR A 625 19.42 -10.66 3.53
C TYR A 625 20.58 -9.98 2.78
N LEU A 626 20.28 -9.09 1.84
CA LEU A 626 21.29 -8.36 1.09
C LEU A 626 20.84 -6.91 0.84
N PRO A 627 20.80 -6.08 1.90
CA PRO A 627 20.31 -4.71 1.80
C PRO A 627 21.15 -3.88 0.82
N ALA A 628 20.47 -3.16 -0.08
CA ALA A 628 21.09 -2.22 -1.00
C ALA A 628 20.89 -0.78 -0.52
N PRO A 629 21.80 0.16 -0.86
CA PRO A 629 21.55 1.58 -0.67
C PRO A 629 20.28 2.02 -1.39
N VAL A 630 19.52 2.93 -0.79
CA VAL A 630 18.37 3.56 -1.45
C VAL A 630 18.86 4.43 -2.59
N GLU A 631 18.30 4.25 -3.77
CA GLU A 631 18.62 5.02 -4.97
C GLU A 631 17.49 6.02 -5.26
N ALA A 632 17.84 7.21 -5.78
CA ALA A 632 16.83 8.21 -6.15
C ALA A 632 15.89 7.72 -7.27
N ASN A 633 16.38 6.85 -8.15
CA ASN A 633 15.62 6.27 -9.24
C ASN A 633 15.94 4.76 -9.32
N PRO A 634 15.26 3.90 -8.54
CA PRO A 634 15.54 2.47 -8.50
C PRO A 634 15.48 1.79 -9.87
N PHE A 635 14.52 2.18 -10.71
CA PHE A 635 14.40 1.68 -12.08
C PHE A 635 15.59 2.05 -12.97
N LEU A 636 16.35 3.10 -12.68
CA LEU A 636 17.54 3.49 -13.45
C LEU A 636 18.86 3.07 -12.78
N GLY A 637 18.78 2.41 -11.63
CA GLY A 637 19.93 2.15 -10.75
C GLY A 637 20.56 0.77 -10.89
N VAL A 638 21.06 0.26 -9.75
CA VAL A 638 21.71 -1.05 -9.63
C VAL A 638 20.66 -2.15 -9.50
N ARG A 639 20.16 -2.61 -10.65
CA ARG A 639 19.19 -3.71 -10.75
C ARG A 639 19.56 -4.78 -11.77
N GLY A 640 18.90 -5.93 -11.71
CA GLY A 640 19.08 -7.03 -12.65
C GLY A 640 20.52 -7.56 -12.67
N LEU A 641 21.08 -7.74 -13.87
CA LEU A 641 22.44 -8.23 -14.02
C LEU A 641 23.47 -7.32 -13.31
N ARG A 642 23.23 -6.01 -13.22
CA ARG A 642 24.16 -5.10 -12.52
C ARG A 642 24.23 -5.40 -11.04
N TYR A 643 23.11 -5.79 -10.44
CA TYR A 643 23.04 -6.19 -9.04
C TYR A 643 23.81 -7.49 -8.82
N THR A 644 23.51 -8.52 -9.60
CA THR A 644 24.13 -9.86 -9.45
C THR A 644 25.62 -9.87 -9.81
N LEU A 645 26.09 -8.98 -10.71
CA LEU A 645 27.52 -8.77 -10.97
C LEU A 645 28.28 -8.11 -9.80
N ARG A 646 27.59 -7.38 -8.92
CA ARG A 646 28.18 -6.84 -7.67
C ARG A 646 28.11 -7.85 -6.52
N HIS A 647 27.24 -8.84 -6.64
CA HIS A 647 27.05 -9.93 -5.68
C HIS A 647 27.29 -11.28 -6.35
N PRO A 648 28.53 -11.57 -6.77
CA PRO A 648 28.83 -12.66 -7.69
C PRO A 648 28.49 -14.05 -7.13
N ALA A 649 28.43 -14.23 -5.82
CA ALA A 649 27.99 -15.49 -5.19
C ALA A 649 26.55 -15.85 -5.61
N LEU A 650 25.62 -14.89 -5.58
CA LEU A 650 24.23 -15.10 -6.00
C LEU A 650 24.15 -15.56 -7.46
N LEU A 651 24.90 -14.89 -8.34
CA LEU A 651 24.91 -15.25 -9.76
C LEU A 651 25.56 -16.61 -9.97
N THR A 652 26.66 -16.91 -9.27
CA THR A 652 27.38 -18.18 -9.39
C THR A 652 26.49 -19.35 -8.98
N ASP A 653 25.80 -19.25 -7.83
CA ASP A 653 24.93 -20.32 -7.34
C ASP A 653 23.74 -20.55 -8.28
N GLN A 654 23.15 -19.48 -8.80
CA GLN A 654 22.06 -19.58 -9.76
C GLN A 654 22.49 -20.18 -11.11
N LEU A 655 23.65 -19.77 -11.63
CA LEU A 655 24.22 -20.35 -12.85
C LEU A 655 24.59 -21.82 -12.66
N LEU A 656 25.07 -22.19 -11.46
CA LEU A 656 25.36 -23.56 -11.11
C LEU A 656 24.10 -24.44 -11.11
N ALA A 657 23.02 -23.98 -10.47
CA ALA A 657 21.73 -24.67 -10.52
C ALA A 657 21.22 -24.83 -11.97
N VAL A 658 21.32 -23.77 -12.79
CA VAL A 658 20.99 -23.81 -14.22
C VAL A 658 21.81 -24.87 -14.96
N VAL A 659 23.13 -24.91 -14.77
CA VAL A 659 24.02 -25.88 -15.45
C VAL A 659 23.68 -27.31 -15.07
N ARG A 660 23.36 -27.59 -13.81
CA ARG A 660 22.97 -28.92 -13.33
C ARG A 660 21.66 -29.40 -13.95
N VAL A 661 20.65 -28.53 -13.99
CA VAL A 661 19.35 -28.82 -14.62
C VAL A 661 19.52 -29.03 -16.13
N ALA A 662 20.36 -28.20 -16.76
CA ALA A 662 20.61 -28.23 -18.20
C ALA A 662 21.29 -29.52 -18.71
N ARG A 663 21.76 -30.40 -17.81
CA ARG A 663 22.32 -31.71 -18.16
C ARG A 663 21.28 -32.65 -18.74
N ASP A 664 20.05 -32.60 -18.22
CA ASP A 664 18.98 -33.52 -18.59
C ASP A 664 17.74 -32.82 -19.18
N VAL A 665 17.65 -31.50 -19.01
CA VAL A 665 16.53 -30.67 -19.47
C VAL A 665 17.05 -29.59 -20.42
N PRO A 666 16.37 -29.26 -21.53
CA PRO A 666 16.72 -28.10 -22.33
C PRO A 666 16.48 -26.81 -21.53
N VAL A 667 17.53 -26.01 -21.30
CA VAL A 667 17.44 -24.77 -20.51
C VAL A 667 17.98 -23.59 -21.32
N SER A 668 17.19 -22.54 -21.39
CA SER A 668 17.63 -21.22 -21.84
C SER A 668 17.93 -20.37 -20.61
N VAL A 669 19.17 -19.92 -20.40
CA VAL A 669 19.49 -18.92 -19.38
C VAL A 669 19.49 -17.53 -19.99
N MET A 670 18.85 -16.58 -19.32
CA MET A 670 18.71 -15.21 -19.81
C MET A 670 19.11 -14.19 -18.75
N PHE A 671 19.94 -13.22 -19.14
CA PHE A 671 20.36 -12.13 -18.27
C PHE A 671 19.47 -10.88 -18.44
N PRO A 672 18.88 -10.33 -17.36
CA PRO A 672 18.08 -9.11 -17.38
C PRO A 672 18.94 -7.84 -17.34
N MET A 673 18.37 -6.71 -17.72
CA MET A 673 18.92 -5.36 -17.60
C MET A 673 20.28 -5.16 -18.27
N VAL A 674 20.56 -5.95 -19.32
CA VAL A 674 21.80 -5.85 -20.09
C VAL A 674 21.77 -4.58 -20.92
N SER A 675 22.81 -3.76 -20.77
CA SER A 675 22.95 -2.50 -21.53
C SER A 675 24.19 -2.48 -22.39
N THR A 676 25.22 -3.27 -22.08
CA THR A 676 26.49 -3.30 -22.81
C THR A 676 26.98 -4.73 -23.04
N VAL A 677 27.74 -4.92 -24.12
CA VAL A 677 28.40 -6.22 -24.40
C VAL A 677 29.38 -6.59 -23.28
N GLY A 678 30.01 -5.61 -22.63
CA GLY A 678 30.90 -5.84 -21.50
C GLY A 678 30.21 -6.51 -20.30
N GLU A 679 28.98 -6.11 -19.97
CA GLU A 679 28.16 -6.76 -18.93
C GLU A 679 27.87 -8.22 -19.31
N LEU A 680 27.42 -8.47 -20.54
CA LEU A 680 27.15 -9.82 -21.04
C LEU A 680 28.39 -10.71 -20.99
N LEU A 681 29.53 -10.23 -21.47
CA LEU A 681 30.77 -11.01 -21.48
C LEU A 681 31.27 -11.34 -20.07
N ARG A 682 31.01 -10.47 -19.07
CA ARG A 682 31.29 -10.78 -17.66
C ARG A 682 30.40 -11.91 -17.15
N ALA A 683 29.10 -11.85 -17.42
CA ALA A 683 28.16 -12.90 -17.03
C ALA A 683 28.49 -14.23 -17.72
N ARG A 684 28.85 -14.20 -19.01
CA ARG A 684 29.26 -15.38 -19.77
C ARG A 684 30.51 -16.03 -19.20
N ARG A 685 31.53 -15.24 -18.84
CA ARG A 685 32.73 -15.78 -18.17
C ARG A 685 32.39 -16.49 -16.86
N MET A 686 31.49 -15.93 -16.06
CA MET A 686 31.04 -16.60 -14.83
C MET A 686 30.31 -17.92 -15.11
N LEU A 687 29.51 -17.99 -16.17
CA LEU A 687 28.88 -19.23 -16.61
C LEU A 687 29.93 -20.25 -17.09
N ASP A 688 30.90 -19.82 -17.89
CA ASP A 688 31.98 -20.69 -18.38
C ASP A 688 32.84 -21.23 -17.21
N ASP A 689 33.11 -20.40 -16.19
CA ASP A 689 33.81 -20.80 -14.96
C ASP A 689 33.01 -21.86 -14.17
N VAL A 690 31.70 -21.69 -14.06
CA VAL A 690 30.81 -22.67 -13.41
C VAL A 690 30.79 -24.00 -14.19
N ILE A 691 30.67 -23.95 -15.51
CA ILE A 691 30.71 -25.14 -16.38
C ILE A 691 32.05 -25.88 -16.22
N ALA A 692 33.16 -25.14 -16.19
CA ALA A 692 34.49 -25.71 -16.03
C ALA A 692 34.65 -26.38 -14.65
N ARG A 693 34.13 -25.76 -13.58
CA ARG A 693 34.19 -26.30 -12.20
C ARG A 693 33.34 -27.56 -12.02
N GLU A 694 32.13 -27.58 -12.57
CA GLU A 694 31.25 -28.76 -12.51
C GLU A 694 31.78 -29.92 -13.37
N GLY A 695 32.58 -29.62 -14.40
CA GLY A 695 33.12 -30.60 -15.32
C GLY A 695 32.12 -31.08 -16.38
N GLY A 696 32.57 -31.90 -17.33
CA GLY A 696 31.72 -32.48 -18.38
C GLY A 696 31.38 -31.55 -19.55
N GLY A 697 32.01 -30.36 -19.66
CA GLY A 697 31.82 -29.40 -20.74
C GLY A 697 30.43 -28.73 -20.74
N PRO A 698 30.14 -27.82 -21.68
CA PRO A 698 28.83 -27.14 -21.76
C PRO A 698 27.69 -28.14 -22.00
N PRO A 699 26.58 -28.09 -21.22
CA PRO A 699 25.42 -28.95 -21.48
C PRO A 699 24.84 -28.71 -22.88
N ALA A 700 24.51 -29.78 -23.62
CA ALA A 700 24.06 -29.68 -25.01
C ALA A 700 22.74 -28.91 -25.18
N GLY A 701 21.86 -28.96 -24.17
CA GLY A 701 20.58 -28.25 -24.15
C GLY A 701 20.64 -26.83 -23.60
N LEU A 702 21.83 -26.33 -23.22
CA LEU A 702 21.99 -25.00 -22.63
C LEU A 702 22.09 -23.92 -23.73
N ARG A 703 21.15 -22.98 -23.73
CA ARG A 703 21.16 -21.76 -24.55
C ARG A 703 21.37 -20.54 -23.67
N VAL A 704 22.08 -19.54 -24.16
CA VAL A 704 22.35 -18.28 -23.45
C VAL A 704 21.75 -17.11 -24.20
N GLY A 705 21.00 -16.27 -23.52
CA GLY A 705 20.36 -15.09 -24.09
C GLY A 705 20.41 -13.87 -23.18
N ILE A 706 19.84 -12.78 -23.68
CA ILE A 706 19.64 -11.55 -22.90
C ILE A 706 18.19 -11.10 -23.01
N MET A 707 17.71 -10.46 -21.96
CA MET A 707 16.48 -9.70 -22.02
C MET A 707 16.78 -8.34 -22.67
N VAL A 708 16.10 -8.05 -23.78
CA VAL A 708 16.17 -6.77 -24.49
C VAL A 708 15.07 -5.88 -23.93
N GLU A 709 15.40 -5.21 -22.84
CA GLU A 709 14.48 -4.30 -22.14
C GLU A 709 15.06 -2.89 -21.96
N VAL A 710 16.35 -2.69 -22.23
CA VAL A 710 16.96 -1.36 -22.29
C VAL A 710 16.97 -0.89 -23.76
N PRO A 711 16.50 0.33 -24.09
CA PRO A 711 16.48 0.81 -25.48
C PRO A 711 17.84 0.72 -26.18
N SER A 712 18.92 0.99 -25.45
CA SER A 712 20.28 0.83 -25.99
C SER A 712 20.60 -0.61 -26.39
N ALA A 713 20.05 -1.62 -25.71
CA ALA A 713 20.25 -3.02 -26.05
C ALA A 713 19.55 -3.39 -27.36
N ALA A 714 18.33 -2.89 -27.56
CA ALA A 714 17.56 -3.08 -28.80
C ALA A 714 18.32 -2.50 -30.01
N LEU A 715 18.83 -1.26 -29.87
CA LEU A 715 19.62 -0.61 -30.92
C LEU A 715 20.98 -1.29 -31.18
N LYS A 716 21.51 -2.03 -30.21
CA LYS A 716 22.78 -2.76 -30.30
C LYS A 716 22.60 -4.26 -30.55
N ALA A 717 21.40 -4.73 -30.90
CA ALA A 717 21.12 -6.17 -31.03
C ALA A 717 22.09 -6.88 -31.99
N ALA A 718 22.47 -6.26 -33.11
CA ALA A 718 23.47 -6.80 -34.03
C ALA A 718 24.85 -7.03 -33.38
N THR A 719 25.23 -6.18 -32.43
CA THR A 719 26.49 -6.29 -31.69
C THR A 719 26.42 -7.39 -30.61
N PHE A 720 25.23 -7.67 -30.07
CA PHE A 720 25.02 -8.76 -29.12
C PHE A 720 24.91 -10.13 -29.80
N ALA A 721 24.36 -10.19 -31.02
CA ALA A 721 24.05 -11.42 -31.74
C ALA A 721 25.18 -12.48 -31.80
N PRO A 722 26.47 -12.14 -31.91
CA PRO A 722 27.54 -13.15 -31.90
C PRO A 722 27.75 -13.87 -30.56
N TYR A 723 27.17 -13.36 -29.46
CA TYR A 723 27.43 -13.84 -28.10
C TYR A 723 26.22 -14.51 -27.44
N VAL A 724 25.09 -14.59 -28.15
CA VAL A 724 23.81 -15.09 -27.63
C VAL A 724 23.14 -16.02 -28.63
N ASP A 725 22.38 -16.98 -28.10
CA ASP A 725 21.56 -17.93 -28.87
C ASP A 725 20.12 -17.43 -29.07
N PHE A 726 19.68 -16.46 -28.25
CA PHE A 726 18.38 -15.82 -28.35
C PHE A 726 18.35 -14.43 -27.69
N LEU A 727 17.38 -13.62 -28.10
CA LEU A 727 16.97 -12.38 -27.44
C LEU A 727 15.53 -12.56 -26.96
N SER A 728 15.19 -12.09 -25.77
CA SER A 728 13.78 -11.97 -25.36
C SER A 728 13.45 -10.54 -25.01
N ILE A 729 12.46 -9.96 -25.67
CA ILE A 729 12.10 -8.56 -25.46
C ILE A 729 11.15 -8.46 -24.25
N GLY A 730 11.60 -7.78 -23.21
CA GLY A 730 10.79 -7.41 -22.05
C GLY A 730 10.07 -6.10 -22.33
N THR A 731 8.90 -6.15 -22.99
CA THR A 731 8.22 -4.91 -23.43
C THR A 731 7.82 -4.01 -22.28
N ASN A 732 7.57 -4.55 -21.08
CA ASN A 732 7.16 -3.74 -19.93
C ASN A 732 8.25 -2.71 -19.55
N ASP A 733 9.48 -3.18 -19.34
CA ASP A 733 10.62 -2.31 -19.03
C ASP A 733 11.09 -1.54 -20.28
N LEU A 734 11.03 -2.13 -21.48
CA LEU A 734 11.36 -1.43 -22.73
C LEU A 734 10.47 -0.21 -22.97
N THR A 735 9.15 -0.35 -22.81
CA THR A 735 8.18 0.75 -22.91
C THR A 735 8.48 1.81 -21.85
N GLN A 736 8.68 1.40 -20.60
CA GLN A 736 9.00 2.33 -19.51
C GLN A 736 10.22 3.19 -19.84
N TYR A 737 11.33 2.60 -20.28
CA TYR A 737 12.54 3.36 -20.58
C TYR A 737 12.48 4.12 -21.91
N ALA A 738 11.78 3.60 -22.92
CA ALA A 738 11.64 4.26 -24.20
C ALA A 738 10.77 5.53 -24.10
N LEU A 739 9.72 5.48 -23.29
CA LEU A 739 8.74 6.55 -23.12
C LEU A 739 8.95 7.38 -21.85
N ALA A 740 9.95 7.02 -21.03
CA ALA A 740 10.21 7.61 -19.73
C ALA A 740 8.97 7.63 -18.82
N ALA A 741 8.15 6.57 -18.89
CA ALA A 741 6.88 6.43 -18.19
C ALA A 741 6.95 5.24 -17.23
N GLU A 742 7.11 5.51 -15.93
CA GLU A 742 7.16 4.48 -14.90
C GLU A 742 5.83 3.71 -14.81
N ARG A 743 5.88 2.38 -14.96
CA ARG A 743 4.67 1.52 -14.98
C ARG A 743 3.86 1.54 -13.67
N GLY A 744 4.52 1.83 -12.55
CA GLY A 744 3.88 1.92 -11.23
C GLY A 744 3.21 3.27 -10.96
N ASN A 745 3.40 4.25 -11.85
CA ASN A 745 2.89 5.59 -11.67
C ASN A 745 1.56 5.78 -12.43
N PRO A 746 0.41 5.85 -11.73
CA PRO A 746 -0.90 5.95 -12.37
C PRO A 746 -1.07 7.24 -13.17
N ALA A 747 -0.34 8.30 -12.84
CA ALA A 747 -0.37 9.56 -13.60
C ALA A 747 0.29 9.44 -14.99
N LEU A 748 1.05 8.38 -15.23
CA LEU A 748 1.75 8.12 -16.49
C LEU A 748 1.14 6.95 -17.28
N ALA A 749 0.03 6.39 -16.81
CA ALA A 749 -0.60 5.20 -17.42
C ALA A 749 -0.94 5.40 -18.90
N GLU A 750 -1.37 6.61 -19.29
CA GLU A 750 -1.67 6.95 -20.70
C GLU A 750 -0.42 6.96 -21.60
N LEU A 751 0.76 7.21 -21.04
CA LEU A 751 2.03 7.21 -21.77
C LEU A 751 2.65 5.82 -21.84
N ALA A 752 2.36 4.91 -20.91
CA ALA A 752 2.99 3.61 -20.79
C ALA A 752 2.39 2.56 -21.77
N ASP A 753 2.48 2.81 -23.08
CA ASP A 753 1.84 2.00 -24.11
C ASP A 753 2.86 1.21 -24.97
N GLY A 754 2.79 -0.12 -24.93
CA GLY A 754 3.66 -0.99 -25.73
C GLY A 754 3.41 -0.95 -27.24
N LEU A 755 2.26 -0.44 -27.68
CA LEU A 755 1.95 -0.24 -29.10
C LEU A 755 2.45 1.10 -29.63
N ASP A 756 3.11 1.92 -28.81
CA ASP A 756 3.73 3.15 -29.28
C ASP A 756 4.72 2.86 -30.44
N PRO A 757 4.65 3.58 -31.57
CA PRO A 757 5.53 3.37 -32.71
C PRO A 757 7.03 3.46 -32.38
N GLY A 758 7.43 4.24 -31.37
CA GLY A 758 8.80 4.29 -30.86
C GLY A 758 9.23 2.97 -30.22
N VAL A 759 8.37 2.35 -29.42
CA VAL A 759 8.61 1.01 -28.85
C VAL A 759 8.64 -0.05 -29.94
N LEU A 760 7.69 -0.02 -30.89
CA LEU A 760 7.66 -0.96 -32.02
C LEU A 760 8.93 -0.85 -32.88
N ARG A 761 9.48 0.36 -33.07
CA ARG A 761 10.76 0.56 -33.78
C ARG A 761 11.96 -0.04 -33.03
N LEU A 762 11.94 -0.06 -31.70
CA LEU A 762 12.97 -0.75 -30.91
C LEU A 762 12.84 -2.27 -31.05
N ILE A 763 11.62 -2.81 -31.05
CA ILE A 763 11.36 -4.24 -31.33
C ILE A 763 11.87 -4.60 -32.73
N ASP A 764 11.52 -3.79 -33.74
CA ASP A 764 11.97 -3.95 -35.12
C ASP A 764 13.51 -3.89 -35.22
N ALA A 765 14.16 -2.94 -34.54
CA ALA A 765 15.61 -2.83 -34.50
C ALA A 765 16.26 -4.09 -33.87
N ALA A 766 15.66 -4.63 -32.81
CA ALA A 766 16.13 -5.85 -32.18
C ALA A 766 16.01 -7.07 -33.12
N CYS A 767 14.87 -7.23 -33.79
CA CYS A 767 14.64 -8.27 -34.79
C CYS A 767 15.62 -8.17 -35.96
N ARG A 768 15.78 -6.97 -36.53
CA ARG A 768 16.73 -6.73 -37.64
C ARG A 768 18.17 -6.98 -37.21
N GLY A 769 18.55 -6.61 -35.99
CA GLY A 769 19.88 -6.85 -35.46
C GLY A 769 20.18 -8.32 -35.18
N ALA A 770 19.20 -9.08 -34.70
CA ALA A 770 19.30 -10.53 -34.50
C ALA A 770 19.47 -11.29 -35.83
N GLY A 771 18.77 -10.82 -36.88
CA GLY A 771 18.73 -11.49 -38.18
C GLY A 771 18.15 -12.91 -38.06
N GLU A 772 18.56 -13.81 -38.95
CA GLU A 772 18.12 -15.22 -38.91
C GLU A 772 18.95 -16.09 -37.96
N ARG A 773 20.03 -15.55 -37.38
CA ARG A 773 20.99 -16.31 -36.57
C ARG A 773 20.54 -16.49 -35.13
N VAL A 774 19.75 -15.55 -34.62
CA VAL A 774 19.36 -15.48 -33.20
C VAL A 774 17.84 -15.43 -33.12
N THR A 775 17.25 -16.35 -32.35
CA THR A 775 15.80 -16.36 -32.13
C THR A 775 15.39 -15.12 -31.34
N VAL A 776 14.34 -14.42 -31.77
CA VAL A 776 13.78 -13.29 -31.02
C VAL A 776 12.43 -13.70 -30.42
N ALA A 777 12.35 -13.58 -29.10
CA ALA A 777 11.17 -13.81 -28.29
C ALA A 777 10.60 -12.49 -27.74
N VAL A 778 9.35 -12.50 -27.29
CA VAL A 778 8.75 -11.42 -26.50
C VAL A 778 8.07 -12.03 -25.27
N CYS A 779 8.39 -11.55 -24.08
CA CYS A 779 7.83 -12.05 -22.81
C CYS A 779 7.12 -10.99 -21.98
N GLY A 780 7.08 -9.74 -22.43
CA GLY A 780 6.28 -8.69 -21.81
C GLY A 780 4.80 -8.77 -22.20
N GLU A 781 3.96 -7.95 -21.59
CA GLU A 781 2.50 -8.01 -21.71
C GLU A 781 1.98 -7.86 -23.14
N LEU A 782 2.72 -7.15 -24.00
CA LEU A 782 2.37 -6.99 -25.40
C LEU A 782 2.28 -8.33 -26.16
N ALA A 783 3.03 -9.36 -25.74
CA ALA A 783 2.92 -10.70 -26.32
C ALA A 783 1.55 -11.36 -26.07
N GLY A 784 0.85 -10.95 -25.01
CA GLY A 784 -0.47 -11.43 -24.62
C GLY A 784 -1.63 -10.73 -25.33
N ASP A 785 -1.36 -9.73 -26.17
CA ASP A 785 -2.39 -9.07 -26.98
C ASP A 785 -2.60 -9.82 -28.31
N GLU A 786 -3.76 -10.44 -28.47
CA GLU A 786 -4.16 -11.15 -29.69
C GLU A 786 -4.10 -10.27 -30.95
N ALA A 787 -4.35 -8.96 -30.82
CA ALA A 787 -4.26 -8.03 -31.94
C ALA A 787 -2.81 -7.67 -32.28
N ALA A 788 -1.90 -7.71 -31.31
CA ALA A 788 -0.48 -7.46 -31.50
C ALA A 788 0.29 -8.70 -31.99
N ALA A 789 -0.20 -9.93 -31.75
CA ALA A 789 0.48 -11.15 -32.16
C ALA A 789 0.85 -11.21 -33.67
N PRO A 790 -0.04 -10.85 -34.62
CA PRO A 790 0.33 -10.75 -36.03
C PRO A 790 1.41 -9.70 -36.28
N LEU A 791 1.29 -8.52 -35.67
CA LEU A 791 2.26 -7.43 -35.76
C LEU A 791 3.66 -7.89 -35.30
N LEU A 792 3.77 -8.51 -34.13
CA LEU A 792 5.02 -9.04 -33.59
C LEU A 792 5.62 -10.13 -34.49
N THR A 793 4.78 -11.03 -35.00
CA THR A 793 5.20 -12.07 -35.96
C THR A 793 5.75 -11.45 -37.24
N GLY A 794 5.09 -10.40 -37.76
CA GLY A 794 5.51 -9.62 -38.92
C GLY A 794 6.82 -8.87 -38.73
N LEU A 795 7.11 -8.41 -37.52
CA LEU A 795 8.40 -7.82 -37.14
C LEU A 795 9.55 -8.84 -37.07
N GLY A 796 9.25 -10.15 -37.08
CA GLY A 796 10.27 -11.20 -37.04
C GLY A 796 10.36 -11.97 -35.72
N VAL A 797 9.44 -11.74 -34.78
CA VAL A 797 9.36 -12.53 -33.54
C VAL A 797 9.01 -13.99 -33.85
N ARG A 798 9.63 -14.92 -33.13
CA ARG A 798 9.46 -16.38 -33.30
C ARG A 798 9.07 -17.12 -32.01
N GLU A 799 9.03 -16.41 -30.88
CA GLU A 799 8.57 -16.95 -29.61
C GLU A 799 7.74 -15.88 -28.86
N LEU A 800 6.54 -16.23 -28.41
CA LEU A 800 5.67 -15.36 -27.62
C LEU A 800 5.42 -16.03 -26.27
N SER A 801 5.85 -15.40 -25.17
CA SER A 801 5.68 -15.91 -23.82
C SER A 801 4.65 -15.07 -23.06
N VAL A 802 3.55 -15.71 -22.66
CA VAL A 802 2.34 -15.03 -22.17
C VAL A 802 1.86 -15.62 -20.85
N THR A 803 0.82 -15.06 -20.22
CA THR A 803 0.23 -15.71 -19.05
C THR A 803 -0.42 -17.05 -19.46
N PRO A 804 -0.43 -18.08 -18.60
CA PRO A 804 -0.96 -19.40 -18.97
C PRO A 804 -2.35 -19.38 -19.63
N PRO A 805 -3.34 -18.61 -19.12
CA PRO A 805 -4.67 -18.55 -19.74
C PRO A 805 -4.71 -17.95 -21.15
N ALA A 806 -3.71 -17.14 -21.54
CA ALA A 806 -3.66 -16.48 -22.84
C ALA A 806 -3.07 -17.38 -23.95
N VAL A 807 -2.35 -18.45 -23.58
CA VAL A 807 -1.66 -19.34 -24.54
C VAL A 807 -2.58 -19.83 -25.68
N PRO A 808 -3.79 -20.36 -25.43
CA PRO A 808 -4.62 -20.88 -26.51
C PRO A 808 -5.04 -19.80 -27.51
N ALA A 809 -5.41 -18.62 -27.02
CA ALA A 809 -5.85 -17.51 -27.87
C ALA A 809 -4.71 -16.97 -28.74
N ILE A 810 -3.52 -16.83 -28.17
CA ILE A 810 -2.33 -16.37 -28.91
C ILE A 810 -1.90 -17.40 -29.96
N LYS A 811 -1.94 -18.70 -29.64
CA LYS A 811 -1.72 -19.75 -30.65
C LYS A 811 -2.67 -19.64 -31.83
N GLU A 812 -3.94 -19.35 -31.57
CA GLU A 812 -4.93 -19.22 -32.64
C GLU A 812 -4.77 -17.91 -33.43
N ALA A 813 -4.35 -16.82 -32.80
CA ALA A 813 -3.98 -15.58 -33.47
C ALA A 813 -2.77 -15.79 -34.43
N VAL A 814 -1.76 -16.54 -34.00
CA VAL A 814 -0.64 -16.93 -34.88
C VAL A 814 -1.11 -17.77 -36.06
N ARG A 815 -1.96 -18.78 -35.84
CA ARG A 815 -2.47 -19.62 -36.93
C ARG A 815 -3.36 -18.87 -37.92
N ALA A 816 -4.01 -17.81 -37.47
CA ALA A 816 -4.77 -16.91 -38.33
C ALA A 816 -3.87 -15.96 -39.15
N THR A 817 -2.59 -15.86 -38.83
CA THR A 817 -1.65 -14.92 -39.43
C THR A 817 -1.07 -15.47 -40.74
N ASP A 818 -1.02 -14.61 -41.77
CA ASP A 818 -0.16 -14.77 -42.95
C ASP A 818 1.05 -13.84 -42.78
N ARG A 819 2.27 -14.36 -42.91
CA ARG A 819 3.47 -13.57 -42.58
C ARG A 819 3.69 -12.38 -43.52
N ALA A 820 3.35 -12.50 -44.80
CA ALA A 820 3.53 -11.40 -45.76
C ALA A 820 2.59 -10.25 -45.39
N ALA A 821 1.32 -10.55 -45.14
CA ALA A 821 0.35 -9.57 -44.65
C ALA A 821 0.76 -8.97 -43.29
N ALA A 822 1.28 -9.79 -42.38
CA ALA A 822 1.80 -9.34 -41.09
C ALA A 822 3.01 -8.40 -41.22
N ALA A 823 3.92 -8.67 -42.15
CA ALA A 823 5.07 -7.81 -42.40
C ALA A 823 4.64 -6.44 -42.97
N ASP A 824 3.63 -6.40 -43.84
CA ASP A 824 3.06 -5.15 -44.33
C ASP A 824 2.30 -4.40 -43.23
N LEU A 825 1.54 -5.10 -42.38
CA LEU A 825 0.92 -4.55 -41.19
C LEU A 825 1.97 -3.92 -40.26
N ALA A 826 3.07 -4.62 -40.03
CA ALA A 826 4.17 -4.12 -39.21
C ALA A 826 4.80 -2.86 -39.79
N ARG A 827 5.10 -2.85 -41.09
CA ARG A 827 5.63 -1.67 -41.77
C ARG A 827 4.69 -0.48 -41.67
N ALA A 828 3.38 -0.71 -41.81
CA ALA A 828 2.36 0.32 -41.67
C ALA A 828 2.21 0.83 -40.23
N ALA A 829 2.35 -0.05 -39.22
CA ALA A 829 2.29 0.32 -37.80
C ALA A 829 3.48 1.19 -37.38
N LEU A 830 4.69 0.87 -37.85
CA LEU A 830 5.92 1.65 -37.58
C LEU A 830 5.86 3.10 -38.11
N GLY A 831 4.98 3.37 -39.08
CA GLY A 831 4.75 4.68 -39.68
C GLY A 831 3.61 5.47 -39.06
N ARG A 832 2.93 4.95 -38.02
CA ARG A 832 1.86 5.67 -37.33
C ARG A 832 2.42 6.72 -36.35
N PRO A 833 1.63 7.75 -36.02
CA PRO A 833 2.07 8.80 -35.09
C PRO A 833 2.01 8.37 -33.62
N ASP A 834 1.10 7.47 -33.24
CA ASP A 834 0.84 7.09 -31.86
C ASP A 834 0.22 5.69 -31.74
N ALA A 835 0.10 5.20 -30.51
CA ALA A 835 -0.48 3.88 -30.21
C ALA A 835 -1.97 3.76 -30.57
N ALA A 836 -2.74 4.85 -30.50
CA ALA A 836 -4.15 4.85 -30.86
C ALA A 836 -4.35 4.58 -32.36
N ALA A 837 -3.54 5.22 -33.21
CA ALA A 837 -3.50 5.00 -34.64
C ALA A 837 -3.01 3.58 -34.99
N VAL A 838 -2.09 3.00 -34.22
CA VAL A 838 -1.72 1.59 -34.35
C VAL A 838 -2.90 0.68 -34.01
N ARG A 839 -3.60 0.89 -32.89
CA ARG A 839 -4.79 0.09 -32.55
C ARG A 839 -5.88 0.19 -33.60
N ALA A 840 -6.13 1.38 -34.15
CA ALA A 840 -7.09 1.57 -35.23
C ALA A 840 -6.71 0.74 -36.47
N LEU A 841 -5.42 0.70 -36.81
CA LEU A 841 -4.89 -0.14 -37.89
C LEU A 841 -5.09 -1.64 -37.61
N LEU A 842 -4.84 -2.09 -36.37
CA LEU A 842 -5.04 -3.50 -35.96
C LEU A 842 -6.53 -3.89 -35.95
N GLY A 843 -7.42 -2.94 -35.63
CA GLY A 843 -8.87 -3.14 -35.59
C GLY A 843 -9.54 -3.12 -36.97
N ALA A 844 -9.02 -2.36 -37.93
CA ALA A 844 -9.57 -2.23 -39.29
C ALA A 844 -9.38 -3.49 -40.17
N GLY A 845 -8.58 -4.47 -39.72
CA GLY A 845 -8.31 -5.72 -40.43
C GLY A 845 -9.15 -6.92 -39.97
N ARG A 846 -10.16 -6.73 -39.11
CA ARG A 846 -11.07 -7.78 -38.61
C ARG A 846 -12.43 -7.77 -39.29
#